data_AF-A0A3M6TJ24-F1
#
_entry.id   AF-A0A3M6TJ24-F1
#
_cell.length_a   1.000
_cell.length_b   1.000
_cell.length_c   1.000
_cell.angle_alpha   90.00
_cell.angle_beta   90.00
_cell.angle_gamma   90.00
#
_symmetry.space_group_name_H-M   'P 1'
#
loop_
_entity.id
_entity.type
_entity.pdbx_description
1 polymer ?
#
loop_
_entity_poly.entity_id
_entity_poly.type
_entity_poly.pdbx_seq_one_letter_code
_entity_poly.pdbx_strand_id
1 'polypeptide(L)'
;MADNHPPRADDVAQQAHNGFGPLSELRGNIATIASTIVVVFSSAVLLFVVKENEKREGIHFLVFKTALLTLSVVLGEIVRRLCLVFEEITHKDARYRGNWKAVLKTTFTFDNSGSILVVAIASALILCLGLYEQYEVFSSPGFSILFFLNCLVVPQLSFLVGLRQLSPVETSDLNEKENKNVADGLAWGYYFGYLRLVLPRLEQRISESDPFRHKIIDKKLFILLPKTCFTCDDIEEADSRVKWVGNLPESKINRGGIKERSYKHAVHEIVMPDGTNEKYHFIVEYATPLMTLHDMSNFQDAQLTAPERDHQVVLFIRKLKEILDKSTECRGRYELVPFSGDEEKNKIADILVEMHKAANVEMDEEADELFTETVISQHFIPRNPKDTLLIANKYTDVLNCLREAEKCERDDVAQQAHNGFGPLSELRGNIATITSAIVVVISSAMLLFAVKDNEKREGIHFLVFTTALLILSVVLGEMVRRLCLVSEEIKHKHARYRGNWKDILKTTFTFNNSGSILVVAIASALTLCFVLHEQYEVFSSPGFSILFFLNCLVVPQLSFLVGLRQLSPVETSDFNEKENKNVADGLAWSYYFGYLKLVLPRLGYRISESDTFRHKITDEKLFILLPKTCFTFGEISKADDRVKWAGKLPESKITRAGILERSYQHAVHRIEMPRPDGTVDEYHFVLEYATPLMSLYEMSSHAKAPLTGPERDHQVVLFIRKLREILDDSEECRGKYELVPISGNDTNKIADVLVGMHSASNIDLEDETDEQTRQ
;
A
#
# COMPACT_ATOMS: atom_id res chain seq x y z
N MET A 1 32.37 17.97 -43.75
CA MET A 1 31.02 18.37 -43.29
C MET A 1 30.68 17.43 -42.16
N ALA A 2 30.26 17.95 -41.01
CA ALA A 2 29.71 17.15 -39.92
C ALA A 2 28.19 17.36 -39.92
N ASP A 3 27.41 16.27 -39.83
CA ASP A 3 25.96 16.35 -39.86
C ASP A 3 25.42 16.81 -38.51
N ASN A 4 25.39 18.13 -38.31
CA ASN A 4 24.64 18.77 -37.24
C ASN A 4 23.13 18.62 -37.49
N HIS A 5 22.59 17.41 -37.30
CA HIS A 5 21.19 17.25 -36.97
C HIS A 5 20.96 17.83 -35.57
N PRO A 6 19.95 18.70 -35.36
CA PRO A 6 19.53 19.04 -34.02
C PRO A 6 18.99 17.76 -33.33
N PRO A 7 19.21 17.59 -32.01
CA PRO A 7 18.66 16.45 -31.29
C PRO A 7 17.14 16.39 -31.45
N ARG A 8 16.58 15.18 -31.51
CA ARG A 8 15.13 15.03 -31.48
C ARG A 8 14.60 15.45 -30.12
N ALA A 9 13.33 15.85 -30.07
CA ALA A 9 12.63 16.08 -28.82
C ALA A 9 12.68 14.84 -27.89
N ASP A 10 12.77 13.64 -28.47
CA ASP A 10 12.96 12.37 -27.76
C ASP A 10 14.30 12.29 -27.01
N ASP A 11 15.38 12.87 -27.55
CA ASP A 11 16.72 12.85 -26.96
C ASP A 11 16.81 13.84 -25.80
N VAL A 12 16.26 15.06 -25.98
CA VAL A 12 16.15 16.09 -24.95
C VAL A 12 15.32 15.60 -23.75
N ALA A 13 14.25 14.84 -24.00
CA ALA A 13 13.43 14.23 -22.96
C ALA A 13 14.12 13.09 -22.17
N GLN A 14 15.21 12.50 -22.71
CA GLN A 14 16.04 11.54 -21.97
C GLN A 14 17.10 12.23 -21.11
N GLN A 15 17.63 13.37 -21.57
CA GLN A 15 18.62 14.16 -20.85
C GLN A 15 18.04 14.79 -19.55
N ALA A 16 16.79 15.26 -19.59
CA ALA A 16 16.15 15.97 -18.48
C ALA A 16 16.15 15.24 -17.11
N HIS A 17 16.33 13.91 -17.09
CA HIS A 17 16.44 13.09 -15.87
C HIS A 17 17.61 12.08 -15.93
N ASN A 18 18.76 12.44 -16.51
CA ASN A 18 20.01 11.65 -16.44
C ASN A 18 19.85 10.15 -16.80
N GLY A 19 19.08 9.84 -17.85
CA GLY A 19 18.83 8.46 -18.30
C GLY A 19 17.71 7.70 -17.58
N PHE A 20 16.95 8.32 -16.68
CA PHE A 20 15.66 7.76 -16.22
C PHE A 20 14.57 7.82 -17.31
N GLY A 21 14.62 8.82 -18.20
CA GLY A 21 13.49 9.18 -19.05
C GLY A 21 12.39 9.91 -18.27
N PRO A 22 11.26 10.30 -18.91
CA PRO A 22 10.21 11.08 -18.28
C PRO A 22 9.52 10.31 -17.14
N LEU A 23 9.44 10.92 -15.95
CA LEU A 23 8.73 10.36 -14.80
C LEU A 23 7.25 10.13 -15.11
N SER A 24 6.67 9.05 -14.58
CA SER A 24 5.29 8.67 -14.89
C SER A 24 4.26 9.59 -14.21
N GLU A 25 3.47 10.28 -15.03
CA GLU A 25 2.24 10.95 -14.59
C GLU A 25 1.25 9.94 -13.97
N LEU A 26 0.36 10.48 -13.12
CA LEU A 26 -0.85 9.78 -12.68
C LEU A 26 -1.78 9.52 -13.87
N ARG A 27 -2.54 8.42 -13.80
CA ARG A 27 -3.60 8.11 -14.77
C ARG A 27 -4.74 9.11 -14.67
N GLY A 28 -5.42 9.36 -15.78
CA GLY A 28 -6.54 10.29 -15.88
C GLY A 28 -7.89 9.56 -15.91
N ASN A 29 -8.77 10.04 -16.80
CA ASN A 29 -10.12 9.54 -17.01
C ASN A 29 -10.33 9.01 -18.44
N ILE A 30 -9.26 8.67 -19.17
CA ILE A 30 -9.33 8.31 -20.59
C ILE A 30 -10.09 6.99 -20.79
N ALA A 31 -9.87 5.99 -19.93
CA ALA A 31 -10.62 4.74 -19.92
C ALA A 31 -12.12 4.95 -19.67
N THR A 32 -12.48 5.90 -18.80
CA THR A 32 -13.87 6.29 -18.52
C THR A 32 -14.52 6.93 -19.75
N ILE A 33 -13.80 7.80 -20.46
CA ILE A 33 -14.24 8.41 -21.72
C ILE A 33 -14.40 7.34 -22.81
N ALA A 34 -13.43 6.44 -22.97
CA ALA A 34 -13.48 5.34 -23.93
C ALA A 34 -14.68 4.41 -23.67
N SER A 35 -14.90 3.99 -22.42
CA SER A 35 -16.05 3.18 -22.03
C SER A 35 -17.39 3.90 -22.27
N THR A 36 -17.45 5.22 -22.03
CA THR A 36 -18.62 6.05 -22.36
C THR A 36 -18.90 6.08 -23.86
N ILE A 37 -17.86 6.22 -24.71
CA ILE A 37 -17.99 6.18 -26.17
C ILE A 37 -18.50 4.80 -26.63
N VAL A 38 -17.99 3.70 -26.06
CA VAL A 38 -18.45 2.34 -26.36
C VAL A 38 -19.94 2.17 -25.99
N VAL A 39 -20.39 2.65 -24.84
CA VAL A 39 -21.80 2.60 -24.43
C VAL A 39 -22.68 3.39 -25.39
N VAL A 40 -22.33 4.64 -25.71
CA VAL A 40 -23.12 5.51 -26.59
C VAL A 40 -23.19 4.93 -28.01
N PHE A 41 -22.06 4.50 -28.58
CA PHE A 41 -22.03 3.92 -29.92
C PHE A 41 -22.80 2.60 -30.01
N SER A 42 -22.60 1.67 -29.06
CA SER A 42 -23.30 0.39 -29.04
C SER A 42 -24.81 0.55 -28.86
N SER A 43 -25.22 1.50 -28.00
CA SER A 43 -26.63 1.82 -27.80
C SER A 43 -27.27 2.45 -29.05
N ALA A 44 -26.55 3.34 -29.75
CA ALA A 44 -27.01 3.94 -31.00
C ALA A 44 -27.15 2.90 -32.12
N VAL A 45 -26.20 1.97 -32.25
CA VAL A 45 -26.27 0.86 -33.22
C VAL A 45 -27.45 -0.08 -32.89
N LEU A 46 -27.65 -0.44 -31.62
CA LEU A 46 -28.79 -1.26 -31.20
C LEU A 46 -30.13 -0.57 -31.45
N LEU A 47 -30.25 0.74 -31.19
CA LEU A 47 -31.43 1.54 -31.50
C LEU A 47 -31.68 1.63 -33.02
N PHE A 48 -30.64 1.73 -33.84
CA PHE A 48 -30.75 1.71 -35.30
C PHE A 48 -31.29 0.36 -35.79
N VAL A 49 -30.66 -0.75 -35.39
CA VAL A 49 -31.07 -2.12 -35.78
C VAL A 49 -32.51 -2.41 -35.33
N VAL A 50 -32.90 -1.98 -34.12
CA VAL A 50 -34.28 -2.15 -33.64
C VAL A 50 -35.28 -1.29 -34.42
N LYS A 51 -34.90 -0.06 -34.81
CA LYS A 51 -35.75 0.85 -35.59
C LYS A 51 -35.94 0.39 -37.05
N GLU A 52 -34.89 -0.16 -37.65
CA GLU A 52 -34.91 -0.66 -39.04
C GLU A 52 -35.83 -1.89 -39.21
N ASN A 53 -36.08 -2.64 -38.13
CA ASN A 53 -37.05 -3.74 -38.09
C ASN A 53 -38.52 -3.29 -37.88
N GLU A 54 -38.83 -2.02 -38.15
CA GLU A 54 -40.16 -1.34 -38.17
C GLU A 54 -41.10 -1.45 -36.95
N LYS A 55 -40.85 -2.33 -35.97
CA LYS A 55 -41.73 -2.53 -34.82
C LYS A 55 -41.49 -1.52 -33.71
N ARG A 56 -42.45 -0.63 -33.49
CA ARG A 56 -42.50 0.32 -32.35
C ARG A 56 -42.34 -0.37 -30.98
N GLU A 57 -42.87 -1.59 -30.86
CA GLU A 57 -42.73 -2.48 -29.69
C GLU A 57 -41.27 -2.83 -29.38
N GLY A 58 -40.41 -2.91 -30.41
CA GLY A 58 -39.00 -3.30 -30.27
C GLY A 58 -38.20 -2.36 -29.39
N ILE A 59 -38.56 -1.07 -29.34
CA ILE A 59 -37.91 -0.09 -28.47
C ILE A 59 -38.29 -0.33 -27.00
N HIS A 60 -39.57 -0.57 -26.71
CA HIS A 60 -40.01 -0.94 -25.35
C HIS A 60 -39.34 -2.25 -24.90
N PHE A 61 -39.24 -3.24 -25.79
CA PHE A 61 -38.57 -4.52 -25.55
C PHE A 61 -37.05 -4.38 -25.30
N LEU A 62 -36.37 -3.48 -26.04
CA LEU A 62 -34.95 -3.16 -25.84
C LEU A 62 -34.72 -2.49 -24.47
N VAL A 63 -35.56 -1.51 -24.11
CA VAL A 63 -35.51 -0.80 -22.83
C VAL A 63 -35.79 -1.76 -21.66
N PHE A 64 -36.82 -2.60 -21.77
CA PHE A 64 -37.14 -3.63 -20.77
C PHE A 64 -35.99 -4.62 -20.57
N LYS A 65 -35.43 -5.18 -21.65
CA LYS A 65 -34.27 -6.08 -21.57
C LYS A 65 -33.05 -5.42 -20.94
N THR A 66 -32.80 -4.14 -21.26
CA THR A 66 -31.69 -3.39 -20.66
C THR A 66 -31.89 -3.25 -19.15
N ALA A 67 -33.08 -2.84 -18.71
CA ALA A 67 -33.43 -2.72 -17.29
C ALA A 67 -33.39 -4.06 -16.53
N LEU A 68 -33.78 -5.17 -17.18
CA LEU A 68 -33.72 -6.52 -16.60
C LEU A 68 -32.27 -6.95 -16.35
N LEU A 69 -31.39 -6.72 -17.33
CA LEU A 69 -29.97 -7.03 -17.20
C LEU A 69 -29.27 -6.13 -16.17
N THR A 70 -29.52 -4.82 -16.18
CA THR A 70 -28.89 -3.90 -15.20
C THR A 70 -29.31 -4.24 -13.76
N LEU A 71 -30.60 -4.49 -13.51
CA LEU A 71 -31.07 -4.86 -12.17
C LEU A 71 -30.51 -6.22 -11.72
N SER A 72 -30.48 -7.23 -12.61
CA SER A 72 -29.92 -8.55 -12.26
C SER A 72 -28.42 -8.48 -11.94
N VAL A 73 -27.63 -7.66 -12.63
CA VAL A 73 -26.20 -7.46 -12.33
C VAL A 73 -25.99 -6.71 -11.01
N VAL A 74 -26.82 -5.70 -10.68
CA VAL A 74 -26.76 -5.02 -9.37
C VAL A 74 -27.08 -5.99 -8.23
N LEU A 75 -28.12 -6.80 -8.36
CA LEU A 75 -28.50 -7.78 -7.34
C LEU A 75 -27.45 -8.91 -7.22
N GLY A 76 -26.87 -9.35 -8.34
CA GLY A 76 -25.81 -10.34 -8.35
C GLY A 76 -24.53 -9.88 -7.65
N GLU A 77 -24.19 -8.59 -7.75
CA GLU A 77 -23.10 -7.99 -6.97
C GLU A 77 -23.39 -7.99 -5.47
N ILE A 78 -24.64 -7.73 -5.06
CA ILE A 78 -25.06 -7.79 -3.66
C ILE A 78 -24.94 -9.23 -3.13
N VAL A 79 -25.40 -10.23 -3.90
CA VAL A 79 -25.26 -11.66 -3.55
C VAL A 79 -23.79 -12.07 -3.45
N ARG A 80 -22.92 -11.58 -4.35
CA ARG A 80 -21.48 -11.84 -4.31
C ARG A 80 -20.82 -11.22 -3.05
N ARG A 81 -21.21 -9.99 -2.70
CA ARG A 81 -20.74 -9.34 -1.46
C ARG A 81 -21.28 -10.03 -0.20
N LEU A 82 -22.47 -10.64 -0.23
CA LEU A 82 -22.92 -11.53 0.85
C LEU A 82 -21.99 -12.74 1.02
N CYS A 83 -21.44 -13.33 -0.05
CA CYS A 83 -20.45 -14.41 0.07
C CYS A 83 -19.18 -13.98 0.81
N LEU A 84 -18.72 -12.73 0.65
CA LEU A 84 -17.59 -12.17 1.40
C LEU A 84 -17.91 -12.01 2.91
N VAL A 85 -19.17 -11.72 3.28
CA VAL A 85 -19.56 -11.63 4.70
C VAL A 85 -19.34 -12.95 5.44
N PHE A 86 -19.58 -14.10 4.79
CA PHE A 86 -19.35 -15.41 5.42
C PHE A 86 -17.89 -15.65 5.80
N GLU A 87 -16.94 -15.02 5.09
CA GLU A 87 -15.52 -15.08 5.40
C GLU A 87 -15.11 -14.02 6.45
N GLU A 88 -15.58 -12.77 6.33
CA GLU A 88 -15.28 -11.75 7.35
C GLU A 88 -15.92 -12.06 8.72
N ILE A 89 -16.92 -12.96 8.79
CA ILE A 89 -17.48 -13.48 10.05
C ILE A 89 -16.45 -14.27 10.87
N THR A 90 -15.57 -15.08 10.26
CA THR A 90 -14.57 -15.85 11.03
C THR A 90 -13.51 -14.93 11.62
N HIS A 91 -13.21 -13.82 10.94
CA HIS A 91 -12.26 -12.81 11.40
C HIS A 91 -12.90 -11.65 12.21
N LYS A 92 -14.20 -11.73 12.55
CA LYS A 92 -14.98 -10.67 13.23
C LYS A 92 -14.36 -10.20 14.54
N ASP A 93 -13.79 -11.08 15.36
CA ASP A 93 -13.18 -10.67 16.63
C ASP A 93 -11.78 -10.06 16.43
N ALA A 94 -10.90 -10.72 15.66
CA ALA A 94 -9.54 -10.25 15.37
C ALA A 94 -9.49 -8.92 14.58
N ARG A 95 -10.26 -8.81 13.48
CA ARG A 95 -10.23 -7.65 12.57
C ARG A 95 -11.21 -6.54 12.98
N TYR A 96 -12.37 -6.88 13.52
CA TYR A 96 -13.48 -5.94 13.75
C TYR A 96 -13.84 -5.68 15.22
N ARG A 97 -13.06 -6.22 16.18
CA ARG A 97 -13.32 -6.07 17.63
C ARG A 97 -14.75 -6.52 18.00
N GLY A 98 -15.23 -7.57 17.35
CA GLY A 98 -16.57 -8.15 17.53
C GLY A 98 -17.73 -7.37 16.87
N ASN A 99 -17.46 -6.25 16.19
CA ASN A 99 -18.50 -5.33 15.72
C ASN A 99 -19.12 -5.73 14.36
N TRP A 100 -20.27 -6.39 14.40
CA TRP A 100 -21.10 -6.73 13.24
C TRP A 100 -21.44 -5.55 12.30
N LYS A 101 -21.62 -4.33 12.82
CA LYS A 101 -21.88 -3.15 11.98
C LYS A 101 -20.65 -2.73 11.18
N ALA A 102 -19.45 -3.00 11.69
CA ALA A 102 -18.21 -2.74 10.97
C ALA A 102 -18.02 -3.74 9.82
N VAL A 103 -18.22 -5.04 10.07
CA VAL A 103 -18.18 -6.11 9.04
C VAL A 103 -19.12 -5.79 7.88
N LEU A 104 -20.40 -5.50 8.16
CA LEU A 104 -21.36 -5.18 7.11
C LEU A 104 -21.02 -3.87 6.38
N LYS A 105 -20.49 -2.87 7.08
CA LYS A 105 -20.06 -1.61 6.45
C LYS A 105 -18.89 -1.83 5.50
N THR A 106 -17.81 -2.51 5.91
CA THR A 106 -16.63 -2.72 5.06
C THR A 106 -16.94 -3.58 3.84
N THR A 107 -17.85 -4.56 3.94
CA THR A 107 -18.23 -5.39 2.79
C THR A 107 -19.18 -4.67 1.82
N PHE A 108 -20.07 -3.80 2.30
CA PHE A 108 -21.07 -3.10 1.46
C PHE A 108 -20.79 -1.61 1.19
N THR A 109 -19.58 -1.11 1.47
CA THR A 109 -19.17 0.22 0.98
C THR A 109 -19.02 0.22 -0.55
N PHE A 110 -19.67 1.19 -1.20
CA PHE A 110 -19.46 1.59 -2.59
C PHE A 110 -19.31 3.11 -2.63
N ASP A 111 -18.32 3.64 -3.34
CA ASP A 111 -18.10 5.10 -3.41
C ASP A 111 -19.28 5.77 -4.12
N ASN A 112 -19.62 5.25 -5.30
CA ASN A 112 -20.76 5.70 -6.11
C ASN A 112 -22.11 5.08 -5.68
N SER A 113 -22.29 4.77 -4.39
CA SER A 113 -23.51 4.17 -3.83
C SER A 113 -24.81 4.88 -4.25
N GLY A 114 -24.80 6.22 -4.34
CA GLY A 114 -25.93 7.01 -4.83
C GLY A 114 -26.28 6.72 -6.30
N SER A 115 -25.27 6.64 -7.19
CA SER A 115 -25.48 6.33 -8.62
C SER A 115 -25.96 4.89 -8.81
N ILE A 116 -25.42 3.94 -8.05
CA ILE A 116 -25.88 2.54 -8.05
C ILE A 116 -27.36 2.47 -7.63
N LEU A 117 -27.75 3.19 -6.57
CA LEU A 117 -29.13 3.23 -6.09
C LEU A 117 -30.08 3.86 -7.12
N VAL A 118 -29.69 4.97 -7.76
CA VAL A 118 -30.50 5.61 -8.82
C VAL A 118 -30.68 4.68 -10.02
N VAL A 119 -29.62 4.00 -10.48
CA VAL A 119 -29.72 3.04 -11.59
C VAL A 119 -30.56 1.82 -11.22
N ALA A 120 -30.46 1.32 -9.99
CA ALA A 120 -31.29 0.22 -9.49
C ALA A 120 -32.78 0.59 -9.42
N ILE A 121 -33.11 1.77 -8.86
CA ILE A 121 -34.49 2.27 -8.78
C ILE A 121 -35.05 2.54 -10.17
N ALA A 122 -34.29 3.20 -11.05
CA ALA A 122 -34.72 3.45 -12.43
C ALA A 122 -34.98 2.15 -13.20
N SER A 123 -34.08 1.15 -13.06
CA SER A 123 -34.26 -0.17 -13.67
C SER A 123 -35.51 -0.88 -13.13
N ALA A 124 -35.73 -0.86 -11.82
CA ALA A 124 -36.91 -1.44 -11.19
C ALA A 124 -38.22 -0.75 -11.62
N LEU A 125 -38.24 0.59 -11.70
CA LEU A 125 -39.40 1.34 -12.19
C LEU A 125 -39.71 1.03 -13.65
N ILE A 126 -38.69 0.95 -14.52
CA ILE A 126 -38.87 0.57 -15.93
C ILE A 126 -39.43 -0.85 -16.06
N LEU A 127 -38.96 -1.80 -15.24
CA LEU A 127 -39.49 -3.17 -15.22
C LEU A 127 -40.94 -3.23 -14.73
N CYS A 128 -41.28 -2.50 -13.66
CA CYS A 128 -42.66 -2.42 -13.17
C CYS A 128 -43.60 -1.78 -14.20
N LEU A 129 -43.16 -0.73 -14.91
CA LEU A 129 -43.94 -0.11 -15.98
C LEU A 129 -44.12 -1.05 -17.18
N GLY A 130 -43.06 -1.73 -17.63
CA GLY A 130 -43.15 -2.71 -18.72
C GLY A 130 -44.07 -3.89 -18.39
N LEU A 131 -43.96 -4.44 -17.17
CA LEU A 131 -44.85 -5.50 -16.67
C LEU A 131 -46.30 -5.04 -16.51
N TYR A 132 -46.54 -3.75 -16.28
CA TYR A 132 -47.89 -3.16 -16.24
C TYR A 132 -48.48 -2.93 -17.64
N GLU A 133 -47.69 -2.38 -18.57
CA GLU A 133 -48.14 -2.09 -19.95
C GLU A 133 -48.34 -3.35 -20.79
N GLN A 134 -47.50 -4.38 -20.62
CA GLN A 134 -47.48 -5.57 -21.49
C GLN A 134 -47.28 -6.88 -20.68
N TYR A 135 -48.11 -7.07 -19.64
CA TYR A 135 -48.03 -8.22 -18.71
C TYR A 135 -47.90 -9.58 -19.42
N GLU A 136 -48.76 -9.88 -20.40
CA GLU A 136 -48.77 -11.19 -21.09
C GLU A 136 -47.48 -11.47 -21.87
N VAL A 137 -46.77 -10.43 -22.33
CA VAL A 137 -45.52 -10.54 -23.09
C VAL A 137 -44.31 -10.67 -22.15
N PHE A 138 -44.27 -9.86 -21.09
CA PHE A 138 -43.11 -9.79 -20.19
C PHE A 138 -43.17 -10.73 -18.99
N SER A 139 -44.34 -11.25 -18.61
CA SER A 139 -44.49 -12.27 -17.55
C SER A 139 -44.10 -13.69 -18.01
N SER A 140 -43.36 -13.84 -19.11
CA SER A 140 -42.95 -15.17 -19.60
C SER A 140 -41.89 -15.82 -18.69
N PRO A 141 -41.95 -17.14 -18.43
CA PRO A 141 -40.97 -17.83 -17.58
C PRO A 141 -39.52 -17.68 -18.05
N GLY A 142 -39.29 -17.46 -19.35
CA GLY A 142 -37.97 -17.22 -19.91
C GLY A 142 -37.28 -15.96 -19.39
N PHE A 143 -38.03 -14.89 -19.10
CA PHE A 143 -37.47 -13.68 -18.48
C PHE A 143 -37.09 -13.91 -17.01
N SER A 144 -37.88 -14.69 -16.26
CA SER A 144 -37.55 -15.09 -14.89
C SER A 144 -36.27 -15.94 -14.85
N ILE A 145 -36.15 -16.94 -15.74
CA ILE A 145 -34.95 -17.78 -15.86
C ILE A 145 -33.72 -16.92 -16.20
N LEU A 146 -33.84 -16.03 -17.19
CA LEU A 146 -32.78 -15.09 -17.59
C LEU A 146 -32.33 -14.20 -16.41
N PHE A 147 -33.28 -13.65 -15.64
CA PHE A 147 -33.00 -12.80 -14.49
C PHE A 147 -32.29 -13.57 -13.36
N PHE A 148 -32.76 -14.77 -13.00
CA PHE A 148 -32.14 -15.59 -11.96
C PHE A 148 -30.77 -16.13 -12.38
N LEU A 149 -30.56 -16.51 -13.66
CA LEU A 149 -29.23 -16.86 -14.19
C LEU A 149 -28.24 -15.70 -14.03
N ASN A 150 -28.63 -14.51 -14.52
CA ASN A 150 -27.74 -13.35 -14.56
C ASN A 150 -27.53 -12.67 -13.18
N CYS A 151 -28.37 -13.00 -12.19
CA CYS A 151 -28.23 -12.59 -10.80
C CYS A 151 -27.44 -13.61 -9.95
N LEU A 152 -27.81 -14.89 -10.00
CA LEU A 152 -27.34 -15.89 -9.03
C LEU A 152 -26.23 -16.82 -9.55
N VAL A 153 -26.21 -17.10 -10.86
CA VAL A 153 -25.27 -18.08 -11.44
C VAL A 153 -24.09 -17.39 -12.09
N VAL A 154 -24.33 -16.49 -13.04
CA VAL A 154 -23.28 -15.88 -13.89
C VAL A 154 -22.31 -14.99 -13.09
N PRO A 155 -22.73 -14.13 -12.14
CA PRO A 155 -21.80 -13.29 -11.38
C PRO A 155 -20.90 -14.12 -10.44
N GLN A 156 -21.44 -15.17 -9.84
CA GLN A 156 -20.73 -16.06 -8.92
C GLN A 156 -19.77 -16.97 -9.70
N LEU A 157 -20.19 -17.51 -10.84
CA LEU A 157 -19.29 -18.24 -11.74
C LEU A 157 -18.16 -17.35 -12.27
N SER A 158 -18.45 -16.07 -12.56
CA SER A 158 -17.42 -15.10 -12.99
C SER A 158 -16.40 -14.79 -11.89
N PHE A 159 -16.80 -14.84 -10.62
CA PHE A 159 -15.88 -14.77 -9.48
C PHE A 159 -15.03 -16.04 -9.38
N LEU A 160 -15.65 -17.24 -9.37
CA LEU A 160 -14.97 -18.54 -9.26
C LEU A 160 -13.96 -18.80 -10.40
N VAL A 161 -14.31 -18.44 -11.64
CA VAL A 161 -13.44 -18.60 -12.82
C VAL A 161 -12.31 -17.57 -12.84
N GLY A 162 -12.44 -16.46 -12.10
CA GLY A 162 -11.42 -15.41 -12.02
C GLY A 162 -11.59 -14.27 -13.05
N LEU A 163 -12.73 -14.18 -13.76
CA LEU A 163 -13.02 -13.08 -14.69
C LEU A 163 -13.06 -11.69 -14.02
N ARG A 164 -13.29 -11.65 -12.71
CA ARG A 164 -13.27 -10.42 -11.90
C ARG A 164 -11.87 -10.02 -11.40
N GLN A 165 -10.85 -10.85 -11.58
CA GLN A 165 -9.47 -10.52 -11.17
C GLN A 165 -9.00 -9.24 -11.89
N LEU A 166 -8.25 -8.40 -11.18
CA LEU A 166 -7.67 -7.17 -11.69
C LEU A 166 -6.58 -7.51 -12.72
N SER A 167 -6.42 -6.68 -13.74
CA SER A 167 -5.19 -6.64 -14.53
C SER A 167 -4.05 -5.98 -13.72
N PRO A 168 -2.78 -6.29 -14.00
CA PRO A 168 -1.63 -5.54 -13.47
C PRO A 168 -1.72 -4.01 -13.64
N VAL A 169 -2.42 -3.53 -14.69
CA VAL A 169 -2.75 -2.12 -14.89
C VAL A 169 -3.67 -1.59 -13.79
N GLU A 170 -4.75 -2.31 -13.47
CA GLU A 170 -5.71 -1.94 -12.42
C GLU A 170 -5.11 -2.04 -11.02
N THR A 171 -4.25 -3.04 -10.78
CA THR A 171 -3.40 -3.15 -9.58
C THR A 171 -2.53 -1.90 -9.39
N SER A 172 -1.80 -1.52 -10.44
CA SER A 172 -0.95 -0.32 -10.44
C SER A 172 -1.75 0.96 -10.19
N ASP A 173 -2.94 1.08 -10.79
CA ASP A 173 -3.81 2.24 -10.62
C ASP A 173 -4.39 2.34 -9.20
N LEU A 174 -4.85 1.24 -8.62
CA LEU A 174 -5.35 1.17 -7.24
C LEU A 174 -4.25 1.53 -6.23
N ASN A 175 -3.06 0.93 -6.39
CA ASN A 175 -1.93 1.13 -5.49
C ASN A 175 -1.30 2.53 -5.58
N GLU A 176 -1.39 3.19 -6.74
CA GLU A 176 -1.03 4.61 -6.90
C GLU A 176 -2.11 5.55 -6.34
N LYS A 177 -3.40 5.23 -6.49
CA LYS A 177 -4.51 6.08 -6.02
C LYS A 177 -4.65 6.07 -4.50
N GLU A 178 -4.56 4.91 -3.86
CA GLU A 178 -4.61 4.81 -2.40
C GLU A 178 -3.29 5.21 -1.72
N ASN A 179 -2.19 5.34 -2.48
CA ASN A 179 -0.83 5.60 -1.99
C ASN A 179 -0.36 4.55 -0.95
N LYS A 180 -0.70 3.28 -1.21
CA LYS A 180 -0.48 2.15 -0.28
C LYS A 180 0.63 1.19 -0.71
N ASN A 181 1.41 1.54 -1.73
CA ASN A 181 2.51 0.71 -2.22
C ASN A 181 3.77 0.79 -1.33
N VAL A 182 4.70 -0.16 -1.53
CA VAL A 182 6.01 -0.24 -0.88
C VAL A 182 6.78 1.10 -0.96
N ALA A 183 6.87 1.69 -2.15
CA ALA A 183 7.64 2.91 -2.37
C ALA A 183 7.13 4.12 -1.58
N ASP A 184 5.81 4.26 -1.42
CA ASP A 184 5.21 5.31 -0.59
C ASP A 184 5.57 5.12 0.90
N GLY A 185 5.53 3.88 1.39
CA GLY A 185 5.95 3.55 2.75
C GLY A 185 7.44 3.85 2.99
N LEU A 186 8.30 3.52 2.03
CA LEU A 186 9.73 3.85 2.06
C LEU A 186 9.98 5.37 2.02
N ALA A 187 9.25 6.12 1.19
CA ALA A 187 9.40 7.57 1.06
C ALA A 187 8.97 8.31 2.35
N TRP A 188 7.81 7.97 2.92
CA TRP A 188 7.38 8.51 4.21
C TRP A 188 8.29 8.07 5.37
N GLY A 189 8.76 6.82 5.35
CA GLY A 189 9.72 6.29 6.33
C GLY A 189 11.04 7.06 6.33
N TYR A 190 11.59 7.37 5.15
CA TYR A 190 12.81 8.17 5.00
C TYR A 190 12.61 9.64 5.36
N TYR A 191 11.47 10.23 4.99
CA TYR A 191 11.13 11.60 5.35
C TYR A 191 11.01 11.78 6.88
N PHE A 192 10.12 11.03 7.53
CA PHE A 192 9.88 11.17 8.98
C PHE A 192 11.04 10.62 9.83
N GLY A 193 11.67 9.52 9.40
CA GLY A 193 12.74 8.85 10.15
C GLY A 193 14.12 9.51 10.03
N TYR A 194 14.37 10.24 8.94
CA TYR A 194 15.68 10.84 8.65
C TYR A 194 15.59 12.30 8.18
N LEU A 195 15.09 12.58 6.97
CA LEU A 195 15.25 13.90 6.32
C LEU A 195 14.69 15.07 7.15
N ARG A 196 13.49 14.92 7.72
CA ARG A 196 12.86 15.94 8.56
C ARG A 196 13.64 16.26 9.84
N LEU A 197 14.51 15.36 10.30
CA LEU A 197 15.37 15.60 11.48
C LEU A 197 16.65 16.34 11.13
N VAL A 198 17.22 16.07 9.94
CA VAL A 198 18.57 16.49 9.56
C VAL A 198 18.58 17.73 8.68
N LEU A 199 17.73 17.80 7.65
CA LEU A 199 17.70 18.93 6.70
C LEU A 199 17.48 20.29 7.39
N PRO A 200 16.55 20.45 8.37
CA PRO A 200 16.36 21.74 9.04
C PRO A 200 17.54 22.20 9.90
N ARG A 201 18.55 21.34 10.11
CA ARG A 201 19.76 21.60 10.92
C ARG A 201 21.03 21.67 10.07
N LEU A 202 20.96 21.33 8.78
CA LEU A 202 22.12 21.16 7.90
C LEU A 202 23.01 22.41 7.86
N GLU A 203 22.42 23.57 7.58
CA GLU A 203 23.12 24.86 7.53
C GLU A 203 23.78 25.25 8.86
N GLN A 204 23.15 24.93 10.00
CA GLN A 204 23.76 25.13 11.31
C GLN A 204 25.02 24.26 11.45
N ARG A 205 24.97 22.98 11.09
CA ARG A 205 26.13 22.07 11.18
C ARG A 205 27.25 22.42 10.20
N ILE A 206 26.93 22.97 9.02
CA ILE A 206 27.94 23.55 8.11
C ILE A 206 28.62 24.75 8.79
N SER A 207 27.83 25.65 9.38
CA SER A 207 28.31 26.90 9.99
C SER A 207 29.14 26.67 11.26
N GLU A 208 28.82 25.64 12.04
CA GLU A 208 29.59 25.16 13.20
C GLU A 208 30.89 24.43 12.81
N SER A 209 31.11 24.13 11.52
CA SER A 209 32.25 23.35 11.05
C SER A 209 33.36 24.24 10.49
N ASP A 210 34.34 24.60 11.33
CA ASP A 210 35.53 25.38 10.94
C ASP A 210 36.20 24.96 9.61
N PRO A 211 36.43 23.67 9.28
CA PRO A 211 37.06 23.29 8.01
C PRO A 211 36.15 23.42 6.77
N PHE A 212 34.83 23.55 6.93
CA PHE A 212 33.85 23.46 5.84
C PHE A 212 32.93 24.68 5.68
N ARG A 213 32.75 25.49 6.72
CA ARG A 213 31.81 26.65 6.78
C ARG A 213 31.96 27.71 5.68
N HIS A 214 33.12 27.75 5.02
CA HIS A 214 33.44 28.65 3.90
C HIS A 214 33.81 27.92 2.61
N LYS A 215 33.72 26.58 2.59
CA LYS A 215 34.04 25.75 1.41
C LYS A 215 32.80 25.16 0.75
N ILE A 216 31.81 24.79 1.55
CA ILE A 216 30.52 24.32 1.07
C ILE A 216 29.70 25.54 0.67
N ILE A 217 29.66 25.84 -0.63
CA ILE A 217 28.84 26.91 -1.21
C ILE A 217 27.38 26.47 -1.21
N ASP A 218 27.09 25.31 -1.81
CA ASP A 218 25.77 24.70 -1.81
C ASP A 218 25.44 24.08 -0.44
N LYS A 219 24.69 24.82 0.37
CA LYS A 219 24.17 24.36 1.67
C LYS A 219 23.01 23.35 1.55
N LYS A 220 23.07 22.47 0.55
CA LYS A 220 22.09 21.41 0.22
C LYS A 220 22.67 20.03 0.53
N LEU A 221 21.81 19.07 0.87
CA LEU A 221 22.13 17.64 0.83
C LEU A 221 21.80 17.09 -0.56
N PHE A 222 22.81 16.63 -1.31
CA PHE A 222 22.62 16.00 -2.62
C PHE A 222 22.34 14.50 -2.42
N ILE A 223 21.10 14.09 -2.72
CA ILE A 223 20.60 12.74 -2.49
C ILE A 223 20.71 11.94 -3.80
N LEU A 224 21.66 11.01 -3.85
CA LEU A 224 21.91 10.14 -4.99
C LEU A 224 20.83 9.05 -5.11
N LEU A 225 20.27 8.91 -6.31
CA LEU A 225 19.13 8.05 -6.63
C LEU A 225 19.44 7.12 -7.82
N PRO A 226 20.26 6.07 -7.63
CA PRO A 226 20.57 5.09 -8.68
C PRO A 226 19.34 4.27 -9.12
N LYS A 227 19.09 4.24 -10.42
CA LYS A 227 18.00 3.50 -11.08
C LYS A 227 18.00 1.99 -10.79
N THR A 228 19.18 1.41 -10.60
CA THR A 228 19.39 -0.02 -10.29
C THR A 228 19.05 -0.39 -8.84
N CYS A 229 18.66 0.58 -8.01
CA CYS A 229 18.58 0.52 -6.54
C CYS A 229 19.91 0.29 -5.79
N PHE A 230 20.96 -0.18 -6.46
CA PHE A 230 22.22 -0.53 -5.83
C PHE A 230 22.98 0.74 -5.38
N THR A 231 23.42 0.76 -4.12
CA THR A 231 24.20 1.85 -3.53
C THR A 231 25.53 1.29 -3.04
N CYS A 232 26.66 1.84 -3.50
CA CYS A 232 27.95 1.55 -2.88
C CYS A 232 27.97 2.04 -1.42
N ASP A 233 28.73 1.37 -0.56
CA ASP A 233 28.86 1.80 0.84
C ASP A 233 29.69 3.08 0.95
N ASP A 234 30.75 3.19 0.15
CA ASP A 234 31.53 4.40 -0.10
C ASP A 234 31.20 4.95 -1.51
N ILE A 235 31.24 6.28 -1.69
CA ILE A 235 31.01 6.92 -2.98
C ILE A 235 32.28 6.89 -3.86
N GLU A 236 33.49 6.80 -3.26
CA GLU A 236 34.75 6.72 -4.04
C GLU A 236 34.79 5.50 -4.98
N GLU A 237 34.09 4.41 -4.64
CA GLU A 237 33.96 3.20 -5.47
C GLU A 237 33.16 3.39 -6.76
N ALA A 238 32.25 4.37 -6.77
CA ALA A 238 31.36 4.69 -7.88
C ALA A 238 31.90 5.83 -8.77
N ASP A 239 32.57 6.82 -8.17
CA ASP A 239 33.28 7.89 -8.88
C ASP A 239 34.58 8.26 -8.14
N SER A 240 35.71 7.84 -8.71
CA SER A 240 37.05 8.01 -8.14
C SER A 240 37.53 9.47 -7.99
N ARG A 241 36.75 10.44 -8.49
CA ARG A 241 36.98 11.88 -8.35
C ARG A 241 36.25 12.48 -7.15
N VAL A 242 35.24 11.79 -6.61
CA VAL A 242 34.45 12.22 -5.45
C VAL A 242 35.12 11.64 -4.21
N LYS A 243 35.91 12.44 -3.48
CA LYS A 243 36.75 11.95 -2.39
C LYS A 243 36.29 12.43 -1.03
N TRP A 244 36.28 11.55 -0.04
CA TRP A 244 35.89 11.93 1.31
C TRP A 244 36.96 12.80 1.98
N VAL A 245 36.53 13.92 2.57
CA VAL A 245 37.42 14.87 3.28
C VAL A 245 37.05 15.10 4.74
N GLY A 246 36.00 14.45 5.23
CA GLY A 246 35.58 14.48 6.64
C GLY A 246 34.07 14.52 6.82
N ASN A 247 33.64 14.56 8.08
CA ASN A 247 32.22 14.56 8.45
C ASN A 247 31.81 15.88 9.12
N LEU A 248 30.54 16.28 8.97
CA LEU A 248 29.97 17.41 9.69
C LEU A 248 29.75 17.09 11.19
N PRO A 249 29.68 18.12 12.07
CA PRO A 249 29.37 17.97 13.48
C PRO A 249 28.06 17.20 13.74
N GLU A 250 28.13 16.23 14.65
CA GLU A 250 27.06 15.25 14.87
C GLU A 250 25.80 15.86 15.47
N SER A 251 24.64 15.56 14.89
CA SER A 251 23.34 15.88 15.49
C SER A 251 22.86 14.74 16.39
N LYS A 252 22.97 14.91 17.71
CA LYS A 252 22.37 14.01 18.71
C LYS A 252 20.87 14.28 18.89
N ILE A 253 20.05 13.23 18.91
CA ILE A 253 18.58 13.31 19.09
C ILE A 253 18.08 12.12 19.93
N ASN A 254 17.20 12.32 20.90
CA ASN A 254 16.51 11.22 21.59
C ASN A 254 15.32 10.75 20.73
N ARG A 255 15.33 9.52 20.21
CA ARG A 255 14.22 8.96 19.39
C ARG A 255 14.10 7.45 19.56
N GLY A 256 12.86 6.97 19.77
CA GLY A 256 12.55 5.54 19.85
C GLY A 256 13.17 4.82 21.06
N GLY A 257 13.30 5.52 22.19
CA GLY A 257 13.97 5.01 23.39
C GLY A 257 15.50 5.17 23.39
N ILE A 258 16.14 5.34 22.23
CA ILE A 258 17.58 5.60 22.13
C ILE A 258 17.86 7.07 22.50
N LYS A 259 18.61 7.29 23.59
CA LYS A 259 19.13 8.62 23.95
C LYS A 259 20.39 8.95 23.16
N GLU A 260 20.57 10.24 22.84
CA GLU A 260 21.70 10.78 22.08
C GLU A 260 21.98 10.09 20.73
N ARG A 261 20.96 9.55 20.04
CA ARG A 261 21.15 8.93 18.72
C ARG A 261 21.83 9.91 17.76
N SER A 262 23.00 9.54 17.26
CA SER A 262 23.81 10.39 16.40
C SER A 262 23.38 10.31 14.93
N TYR A 263 23.34 11.46 14.29
CA TYR A 263 23.12 11.66 12.86
C TYR A 263 24.32 12.46 12.32
N LYS A 264 25.00 11.92 11.30
CA LYS A 264 26.21 12.47 10.69
C LYS A 264 25.99 12.64 9.18
N HIS A 265 26.77 13.52 8.57
CA HIS A 265 26.84 13.72 7.12
C HIS A 265 28.30 13.70 6.66
N ALA A 266 28.55 13.08 5.51
CA ALA A 266 29.87 13.02 4.89
C ALA A 266 30.06 14.17 3.88
N VAL A 267 31.22 14.83 3.95
CA VAL A 267 31.63 15.89 3.03
C VAL A 267 32.64 15.31 2.04
N HIS A 268 32.40 15.54 0.76
CA HIS A 268 33.24 15.07 -0.33
C HIS A 268 33.83 16.26 -1.10
N GLU A 269 35.12 16.21 -1.39
CA GLU A 269 35.81 17.11 -2.32
C GLU A 269 35.80 16.50 -3.72
N ILE A 270 35.50 17.33 -4.71
CA ILE A 270 35.52 16.97 -6.13
C ILE A 270 36.53 17.88 -6.85
N VAL A 271 37.44 17.27 -7.60
CA VAL A 271 38.45 17.97 -8.41
C VAL A 271 38.24 17.62 -9.88
N MET A 272 37.97 18.63 -10.71
CA MET A 272 37.73 18.43 -12.14
C MET A 272 39.03 18.34 -12.94
N PRO A 273 39.08 17.50 -13.99
CA PRO A 273 40.25 17.33 -14.86
C PRO A 273 40.39 18.45 -15.92
N ASP A 274 39.57 19.51 -15.86
CA ASP A 274 39.49 20.60 -16.84
C ASP A 274 40.68 21.58 -16.81
N GLY A 275 41.64 21.35 -15.91
CA GLY A 275 42.85 22.17 -15.78
C GLY A 275 42.70 23.41 -14.90
N THR A 276 41.49 23.73 -14.44
CA THR A 276 41.27 24.82 -13.45
C THR A 276 41.85 24.45 -12.08
N ASN A 277 41.87 23.15 -11.76
CA ASN A 277 42.23 22.59 -10.45
C ASN A 277 41.30 23.08 -9.31
N GLU A 278 40.07 23.49 -9.66
CA GLU A 278 39.04 23.93 -8.72
C GLU A 278 38.52 22.77 -7.86
N LYS A 279 38.15 23.07 -6.60
CA LYS A 279 37.85 22.11 -5.53
C LYS A 279 36.45 22.32 -4.96
N TYR A 280 35.45 21.72 -5.60
CA TYR A 280 34.07 21.77 -5.13
C TYR A 280 33.90 20.90 -3.88
N HIS A 281 33.11 21.35 -2.90
CA HIS A 281 32.87 20.62 -1.65
C HIS A 281 31.36 20.41 -1.49
N PHE A 282 30.91 19.15 -1.55
CA PHE A 282 29.49 18.78 -1.51
C PHE A 282 29.17 17.84 -0.34
N ILE A 283 27.91 17.88 0.10
CA ILE A 283 27.35 16.92 1.05
C ILE A 283 26.51 15.93 0.24
N VAL A 284 26.98 14.69 0.15
CA VAL A 284 26.47 13.70 -0.81
C VAL A 284 26.19 12.38 -0.10
N GLU A 285 24.99 11.85 -0.26
CA GLU A 285 24.54 10.59 0.35
C GLU A 285 23.63 9.82 -0.62
N TYR A 286 23.66 8.48 -0.57
CA TYR A 286 22.67 7.68 -1.27
C TYR A 286 21.35 7.61 -0.48
N ALA A 287 20.22 7.61 -1.19
CA ALA A 287 18.92 7.36 -0.57
C ALA A 287 18.84 5.92 -0.02
N THR A 288 19.05 5.75 1.28
CA THR A 288 19.11 4.43 1.95
C THR A 288 17.94 3.47 1.68
N PRO A 289 16.69 3.91 1.42
CA PRO A 289 15.60 2.98 1.07
C PRO A 289 15.77 2.30 -0.30
N LEU A 290 16.58 2.85 -1.21
CA LEU A 290 16.83 2.21 -2.50
C LEU A 290 17.55 0.87 -2.30
N MET A 291 18.55 0.79 -1.42
CA MET A 291 19.20 -0.48 -1.10
C MET A 291 18.21 -1.50 -0.51
N THR A 292 17.15 -1.06 0.18
CA THR A 292 16.07 -1.95 0.60
C THR A 292 15.34 -2.56 -0.60
N LEU A 293 14.99 -1.75 -1.62
CA LEU A 293 14.39 -2.24 -2.87
C LEU A 293 15.35 -3.12 -3.69
N HIS A 294 16.66 -2.85 -3.65
CA HIS A 294 17.67 -3.73 -4.24
C HIS A 294 17.66 -5.10 -3.56
N ASP A 295 17.79 -5.12 -2.24
CA ASP A 295 17.90 -6.36 -1.47
C ASP A 295 16.59 -7.16 -1.54
N MET A 296 15.41 -6.50 -1.47
CA MET A 296 14.11 -7.12 -1.74
C MET A 296 14.00 -7.72 -3.15
N SER A 297 14.71 -7.21 -4.16
CA SER A 297 14.68 -7.78 -5.52
C SER A 297 15.59 -9.00 -5.71
N ASN A 298 16.47 -9.26 -4.74
CA ASN A 298 17.39 -10.40 -4.74
C ASN A 298 17.02 -11.45 -3.67
N PHE A 299 16.21 -11.09 -2.67
CA PHE A 299 15.74 -11.98 -1.61
C PHE A 299 14.50 -12.76 -2.07
N GLN A 300 14.56 -14.09 -2.08
CA GLN A 300 13.56 -14.94 -2.74
C GLN A 300 12.14 -14.75 -2.16
N ASP A 301 12.03 -14.61 -0.84
CA ASP A 301 10.76 -14.53 -0.12
C ASP A 301 10.14 -13.12 -0.11
N ALA A 302 10.86 -12.11 -0.62
CA ALA A 302 10.38 -10.74 -0.73
C ALA A 302 9.50 -10.49 -1.98
N GLN A 303 9.42 -11.44 -2.92
CA GLN A 303 8.47 -11.49 -4.04
C GLN A 303 8.44 -10.24 -4.96
N LEU A 304 9.52 -9.45 -4.99
CA LEU A 304 9.67 -8.26 -5.83
C LEU A 304 10.56 -8.57 -7.05
N THR A 305 10.01 -8.57 -8.26
CA THR A 305 10.84 -8.79 -9.46
C THR A 305 11.61 -7.53 -9.86
N ALA A 306 12.76 -7.68 -10.54
CA ALA A 306 13.56 -6.51 -10.98
C ALA A 306 12.79 -5.48 -11.84
N PRO A 307 11.88 -5.85 -12.77
CA PRO A 307 11.03 -4.87 -13.47
C PRO A 307 10.04 -4.14 -12.56
N GLU A 308 9.54 -4.79 -11.51
CA GLU A 308 8.68 -4.14 -10.51
C GLU A 308 9.49 -3.21 -9.60
N ARG A 309 10.71 -3.61 -9.22
CA ARG A 309 11.67 -2.77 -8.50
C ARG A 309 11.94 -1.48 -9.26
N ASP A 310 12.29 -1.56 -10.55
CA ASP A 310 12.49 -0.38 -11.43
C ASP A 310 11.27 0.56 -11.40
N HIS A 311 10.05 0.01 -11.35
CA HIS A 311 8.82 0.79 -11.21
C HIS A 311 8.67 1.43 -9.81
N GLN A 312 8.97 0.69 -8.73
CA GLN A 312 8.96 1.21 -7.36
C GLN A 312 9.97 2.36 -7.17
N VAL A 313 11.12 2.37 -7.85
CA VAL A 313 12.06 3.51 -7.83
C VAL A 313 11.41 4.79 -8.36
N VAL A 314 10.73 4.71 -9.51
CA VAL A 314 10.04 5.87 -10.12
C VAL A 314 8.95 6.38 -9.19
N LEU A 315 8.19 5.48 -8.55
CA LEU A 315 7.19 5.85 -7.54
C LEU A 315 7.84 6.50 -6.30
N PHE A 316 8.94 5.95 -5.78
CA PHE A 316 9.67 6.46 -4.62
C PHE A 316 10.20 7.87 -4.87
N ILE A 317 10.86 8.11 -6.01
CA ILE A 317 11.38 9.44 -6.38
C ILE A 317 10.23 10.44 -6.53
N ARG A 318 9.14 10.05 -7.22
CA ARG A 318 7.94 10.88 -7.41
C ARG A 318 7.31 11.26 -6.06
N LYS A 319 7.12 10.30 -5.15
CA LYS A 319 6.56 10.54 -3.81
C LYS A 319 7.49 11.35 -2.92
N LEU A 320 8.78 11.04 -2.91
CA LEU A 320 9.76 11.75 -2.08
C LEU A 320 9.84 13.22 -2.48
N LYS A 321 9.88 13.52 -3.79
CA LYS A 321 9.78 14.90 -4.28
C LYS A 321 8.46 15.56 -3.88
N GLU A 322 7.33 14.87 -4.05
CA GLU A 322 6.01 15.39 -3.66
C GLU A 322 5.91 15.74 -2.16
N ILE A 323 6.54 14.95 -1.28
CA ILE A 323 6.60 15.21 0.17
C ILE A 323 7.50 16.43 0.45
N LEU A 324 8.70 16.47 -0.13
CA LEU A 324 9.71 17.47 0.17
C LEU A 324 9.37 18.86 -0.41
N ASP A 325 8.85 18.93 -1.64
CA ASP A 325 8.38 20.18 -2.27
C ASP A 325 7.25 20.83 -1.42
N LYS A 326 6.46 20.01 -0.71
CA LYS A 326 5.38 20.43 0.19
C LYS A 326 5.84 20.69 1.63
N SER A 327 7.11 20.43 1.96
CA SER A 327 7.67 20.60 3.31
C SER A 327 8.44 21.91 3.45
N THR A 328 7.85 22.87 4.16
CA THR A 328 8.48 24.18 4.45
C THR A 328 9.75 24.05 5.31
N GLU A 329 9.91 22.96 6.05
CA GLU A 329 11.09 22.67 6.87
C GLU A 329 12.29 22.19 6.00
N CYS A 330 12.01 21.56 4.85
CA CYS A 330 13.02 20.90 4.00
C CYS A 330 13.29 21.60 2.67
N ARG A 331 12.33 22.36 2.12
CA ARG A 331 12.44 23.04 0.82
C ARG A 331 13.72 23.88 0.72
N GLY A 332 14.47 23.74 -0.38
CA GLY A 332 15.72 24.44 -0.64
C GLY A 332 16.96 23.90 0.08
N ARG A 333 16.83 22.85 0.92
CA ARG A 333 17.94 22.25 1.70
C ARG A 333 18.38 20.87 1.20
N TYR A 334 17.78 20.37 0.13
CA TYR A 334 18.12 19.11 -0.53
C TYR A 334 18.20 19.33 -2.03
N GLU A 335 18.84 18.39 -2.72
CA GLU A 335 18.76 18.23 -4.16
C GLU A 335 18.58 16.73 -4.48
N LEU A 336 17.72 16.38 -5.44
CA LEU A 336 17.49 14.98 -5.81
C LEU A 336 18.23 14.66 -7.10
N VAL A 337 19.17 13.72 -7.04
CA VAL A 337 20.10 13.39 -8.14
C VAL A 337 19.81 11.98 -8.68
N PRO A 338 18.79 11.80 -9.54
CA PRO A 338 18.57 10.56 -10.27
C PRO A 338 19.69 10.32 -11.29
N PHE A 339 20.09 9.06 -11.49
CA PHE A 339 20.97 8.65 -12.59
C PHE A 339 20.76 7.17 -12.98
N SER A 340 20.96 6.84 -14.26
CA SER A 340 21.01 5.44 -14.72
C SER A 340 22.34 4.80 -14.31
N GLY A 341 22.29 3.73 -13.52
CA GLY A 341 23.49 3.07 -12.98
C GLY A 341 24.15 2.05 -13.91
N ASP A 342 23.67 1.92 -15.15
CA ASP A 342 23.91 0.73 -15.98
C ASP A 342 25.15 0.81 -16.90
N GLU A 343 25.63 2.00 -17.30
CA GLU A 343 26.60 2.10 -18.42
C GLU A 343 27.89 2.91 -18.17
N GLU A 344 27.93 3.90 -17.27
CA GLU A 344 29.14 4.75 -17.09
C GLU A 344 29.53 4.98 -15.62
N LYS A 345 30.68 4.43 -15.23
CA LYS A 345 31.39 4.78 -13.98
C LYS A 345 31.98 6.18 -14.07
N ASN A 346 32.05 6.87 -12.93
CA ASN A 346 32.44 8.27 -12.84
C ASN A 346 31.49 9.20 -13.64
N LYS A 347 30.24 9.32 -13.20
CA LYS A 347 29.30 10.38 -13.62
C LYS A 347 28.81 11.27 -12.47
N ILE A 348 29.08 10.90 -11.22
CA ILE A 348 28.56 11.58 -10.04
C ILE A 348 29.19 12.97 -9.93
N ALA A 349 30.50 13.08 -10.15
CA ALA A 349 31.19 14.36 -10.12
C ALA A 349 30.77 15.31 -11.26
N ASP A 350 30.55 14.80 -12.48
CA ASP A 350 30.11 15.66 -13.60
C ASP A 350 28.72 16.23 -13.32
N ILE A 351 27.75 15.37 -12.94
CA ILE A 351 26.38 15.81 -12.62
C ILE A 351 26.37 16.84 -11.48
N LEU A 352 27.12 16.60 -10.39
CA LEU A 352 27.15 17.55 -9.26
C LEU A 352 27.78 18.89 -9.65
N VAL A 353 28.83 18.90 -10.48
CA VAL A 353 29.50 20.13 -10.92
C VAL A 353 28.68 20.86 -12.01
N GLU A 354 27.97 20.16 -12.88
CA GLU A 354 27.00 20.76 -13.81
C GLU A 354 25.83 21.41 -13.07
N MET A 355 25.26 20.75 -12.06
CA MET A 355 24.19 21.31 -11.23
C MET A 355 24.65 22.55 -10.44
N HIS A 356 25.88 22.54 -9.89
CA HIS A 356 26.47 23.72 -9.25
C HIS A 356 26.66 24.89 -10.24
N LYS A 357 27.20 24.61 -11.42
CA LYS A 357 27.44 25.64 -12.46
C LYS A 357 26.12 26.23 -12.98
N ALA A 358 25.07 25.42 -13.13
CA ALA A 358 23.73 25.90 -13.50
C ALA A 358 23.13 26.83 -12.44
N ALA A 359 23.18 26.45 -11.16
CA ALA A 359 22.62 27.25 -10.06
C ALA A 359 23.32 28.62 -9.91
N ASN A 360 24.62 28.70 -10.15
CA ASN A 360 25.35 29.97 -10.14
C ASN A 360 24.93 30.89 -11.31
N VAL A 361 24.63 30.35 -12.49
CA VAL A 361 24.15 31.13 -13.64
C VAL A 361 22.74 31.68 -13.39
N GLU A 362 21.84 30.88 -12.83
CA GLU A 362 20.51 31.37 -12.41
C GLU A 362 20.62 32.50 -11.35
N MET A 363 21.58 32.41 -10.43
CA MET A 363 21.84 33.47 -9.45
C MET A 363 22.42 34.76 -10.04
N ASP A 364 23.30 34.67 -11.05
CA ASP A 364 23.85 35.84 -11.73
C ASP A 364 22.76 36.54 -12.59
N GLU A 365 21.82 35.80 -13.18
CA GLU A 365 20.67 36.37 -13.89
C GLU A 365 19.62 36.99 -12.93
N GLU A 366 19.28 36.34 -11.81
CA GLU A 366 18.39 36.93 -10.79
C GLU A 366 19.01 38.19 -10.14
N ALA A 367 20.34 38.27 -10.03
CA ALA A 367 21.03 39.42 -9.43
C ALA A 367 20.91 40.71 -10.27
N ASP A 368 20.84 40.61 -11.60
CA ASP A 368 20.63 41.75 -12.50
C ASP A 368 19.15 42.22 -12.50
N GLU A 369 18.17 41.31 -12.31
CA GLU A 369 16.75 41.69 -12.13
C GLU A 369 16.45 42.31 -10.74
N LEU A 370 17.21 41.94 -9.69
CA LEU A 370 16.96 42.41 -8.32
C LEU A 370 17.34 43.89 -8.06
N PHE A 371 17.63 44.69 -9.09
CA PHE A 371 17.97 46.11 -8.97
C PHE A 371 16.76 47.07 -8.94
N THR A 372 15.55 46.59 -8.60
CA THR A 372 14.37 47.44 -8.39
C THR A 372 13.57 47.11 -7.12
N GLU A 373 13.21 48.17 -6.39
CA GLU A 373 12.30 48.25 -5.22
C GLU A 373 12.71 47.60 -3.88
N THR A 374 12.96 48.44 -2.85
CA THR A 374 12.90 48.06 -1.42
C THR A 374 12.66 49.28 -0.51
N VAL A 375 11.45 49.40 0.07
CA VAL A 375 11.12 50.24 1.26
C VAL A 375 9.96 49.57 2.03
N ILE A 376 10.21 48.69 3.01
CA ILE A 376 10.33 48.97 4.46
C ILE A 376 9.03 49.44 5.16
N SER A 377 8.50 48.64 6.10
CA SER A 377 8.31 49.03 7.53
C SER A 377 7.90 47.83 8.44
N GLN A 378 8.07 47.98 9.76
CA GLN A 378 7.77 47.00 10.83
C GLN A 378 7.30 47.71 12.12
N HIS A 379 6.38 47.13 12.92
CA HIS A 379 6.56 46.82 14.38
C HIS A 379 5.28 46.63 15.27
N PHE A 380 5.26 45.49 15.98
CA PHE A 380 4.85 45.26 17.39
C PHE A 380 3.39 45.36 17.95
N ILE A 381 3.26 44.86 19.20
CA ILE A 381 2.16 44.06 19.85
C ILE A 381 2.34 44.17 21.41
N PRO A 382 1.42 43.84 22.38
CA PRO A 382 -0.01 43.40 22.39
C PRO A 382 -0.96 44.25 23.30
N ARG A 383 -2.24 43.83 23.51
CA ARG A 383 -2.98 43.93 24.81
C ARG A 383 -4.22 43.00 24.91
N ASN A 384 -4.78 42.89 26.12
CA ASN A 384 -5.88 41.99 26.59
C ASN A 384 -6.53 42.64 27.87
N PRO A 385 -7.45 42.06 28.69
CA PRO A 385 -8.15 40.75 28.69
C PRO A 385 -9.67 40.75 29.11
N LYS A 386 -10.25 39.53 29.30
CA LYS A 386 -11.39 39.11 30.18
C LYS A 386 -12.83 38.92 29.62
N ASP A 387 -13.32 37.68 29.82
CA ASP A 387 -14.51 37.21 30.59
C ASP A 387 -15.91 37.88 30.38
N THR A 388 -17.07 37.20 30.47
CA THR A 388 -17.44 36.07 31.35
C THR A 388 -18.74 35.35 30.90
N LEU A 389 -18.99 34.13 31.44
CA LEU A 389 -20.30 33.57 31.89
C LEU A 389 -21.18 32.76 30.88
N LEU A 390 -22.02 31.76 31.25
CA LEU A 390 -21.91 30.54 32.10
C LEU A 390 -23.19 29.66 31.90
N ILE A 391 -23.21 28.43 32.44
CA ILE A 391 -24.38 27.50 32.66
C ILE A 391 -25.06 26.98 31.35
N ALA A 392 -25.59 25.75 31.23
CA ALA A 392 -25.92 24.73 32.24
C ALA A 392 -25.87 23.25 31.77
N ASN A 393 -26.15 22.34 32.73
CA ASN A 393 -26.60 20.95 32.59
C ASN A 393 -25.56 19.83 32.28
N LYS A 394 -24.84 19.41 33.32
CA LYS A 394 -24.70 17.96 33.62
C LYS A 394 -26.08 17.38 33.96
N TYR A 395 -26.42 16.14 33.56
CA TYR A 395 -27.10 15.12 34.42
C TYR A 395 -27.45 13.77 33.72
N THR A 396 -26.51 13.07 33.06
CA THR A 396 -26.81 11.71 32.52
C THR A 396 -25.61 10.76 32.38
N ASP A 397 -24.81 10.50 33.44
CA ASP A 397 -23.72 9.49 33.31
C ASP A 397 -23.27 8.79 34.61
N VAL A 398 -24.22 8.42 35.49
CA VAL A 398 -23.94 7.62 36.71
C VAL A 398 -24.72 6.29 36.72
N LEU A 399 -25.49 5.99 35.67
CA LEU A 399 -26.31 4.78 35.54
C LEU A 399 -25.80 3.77 34.48
N ASN A 400 -24.78 4.12 33.70
CA ASN A 400 -24.15 3.21 32.73
C ASN A 400 -22.99 2.41 33.36
N CYS A 401 -22.16 3.05 34.18
CA CYS A 401 -20.94 2.46 34.76
C CYS A 401 -21.16 1.23 35.68
N LEU A 402 -22.40 0.97 36.10
CA LEU A 402 -22.76 -0.19 36.95
C LEU A 402 -23.40 -1.36 36.18
N ARG A 403 -23.38 -1.35 34.84
CA ARG A 403 -23.89 -2.46 34.02
C ARG A 403 -22.83 -3.19 33.19
N GLU A 404 -21.63 -2.63 33.05
CA GLU A 404 -20.54 -3.27 32.30
C GLU A 404 -19.60 -4.12 33.19
N ALA A 405 -19.62 -3.91 34.51
CA ALA A 405 -18.75 -4.61 35.47
C ALA A 405 -18.96 -6.14 35.50
N GLU A 406 -20.20 -6.63 35.47
CA GLU A 406 -20.52 -8.06 35.54
C GLU A 406 -20.24 -8.86 34.25
N LYS A 407 -19.71 -8.23 33.20
CA LYS A 407 -19.42 -8.90 31.92
C LYS A 407 -17.92 -9.14 31.67
N CYS A 408 -17.03 -8.58 32.48
CA CYS A 408 -15.59 -8.65 32.24
C CYS A 408 -14.99 -10.03 32.59
N GLU A 409 -15.45 -10.64 33.68
CA GLU A 409 -14.89 -11.83 34.38
C GLU A 409 -14.82 -13.16 33.57
N ARG A 410 -15.10 -13.16 32.26
CA ARG A 410 -15.06 -14.38 31.43
C ARG A 410 -14.25 -14.27 30.13
N ASP A 411 -13.83 -13.08 29.73
CA ASP A 411 -13.03 -12.87 28.52
C ASP A 411 -11.51 -12.78 28.81
N ASP A 412 -11.11 -12.54 30.07
CA ASP A 412 -9.72 -12.26 30.46
C ASP A 412 -8.71 -13.39 30.13
N VAL A 413 -9.13 -14.65 30.27
CA VAL A 413 -8.26 -15.84 30.08
C VAL A 413 -7.72 -15.93 28.64
N ALA A 414 -8.43 -15.39 27.65
CA ALA A 414 -7.97 -15.35 26.26
C ALA A 414 -7.20 -14.08 25.89
N GLN A 415 -7.30 -13.01 26.69
CA GLN A 415 -6.67 -11.72 26.38
C GLN A 415 -5.19 -11.65 26.80
N GLN A 416 -4.79 -12.47 27.77
CA GLN A 416 -3.42 -12.47 28.31
C GLN A 416 -2.36 -12.96 27.31
N ALA A 417 -2.69 -13.88 26.40
CA ALA A 417 -1.72 -14.49 25.47
C ALA A 417 -1.03 -13.52 24.49
N HIS A 418 -1.59 -12.32 24.29
CA HIS A 418 -1.07 -11.32 23.34
C HIS A 418 -1.07 -9.88 23.90
N ASN A 419 -0.92 -9.71 25.22
CA ASN A 419 -0.74 -8.39 25.87
C ASN A 419 -1.77 -7.32 25.41
N GLY A 420 -3.04 -7.72 25.26
CA GLY A 420 -4.14 -6.83 24.84
C GLY A 420 -4.16 -6.43 23.35
N PHE A 421 -3.33 -7.03 22.49
CA PHE A 421 -3.50 -6.87 21.04
C PHE A 421 -4.75 -7.58 20.50
N GLY A 422 -5.20 -8.64 21.18
CA GLY A 422 -6.11 -9.65 20.64
C GLY A 422 -5.37 -10.67 19.76
N PRO A 423 -6.04 -11.73 19.27
CA PRO A 423 -5.46 -12.61 18.25
C PRO A 423 -5.00 -11.79 17.04
N LEU A 424 -3.75 -11.98 16.63
CA LEU A 424 -3.23 -11.39 15.38
C LEU A 424 -4.06 -11.93 14.21
N SER A 425 -4.36 -11.06 13.23
CA SER A 425 -5.25 -11.45 12.13
C SER A 425 -4.56 -12.44 11.18
N GLU A 426 -5.01 -13.69 11.25
CA GLU A 426 -4.71 -14.73 10.28
C GLU A 426 -5.03 -14.27 8.85
N LEU A 427 -4.33 -14.88 7.87
CA LEU A 427 -4.63 -14.70 6.46
C LEU A 427 -6.06 -15.18 6.15
N ARG A 428 -6.70 -14.54 5.17
CA ARG A 428 -7.99 -15.00 4.64
C ARG A 428 -7.83 -16.35 3.96
N GLY A 429 -8.88 -17.17 4.06
CA GLY A 429 -8.92 -18.53 3.55
C GLY A 429 -9.56 -18.60 2.17
N ASN A 430 -10.50 -19.54 2.04
CA ASN A 430 -11.27 -19.81 0.82
C ASN A 430 -12.78 -19.85 1.09
N ILE A 431 -13.25 -19.25 2.19
CA ILE A 431 -14.63 -19.43 2.66
C ILE A 431 -15.62 -18.77 1.69
N ALA A 432 -15.36 -17.54 1.24
CA ALA A 432 -16.19 -16.85 0.24
C ALA A 432 -16.22 -17.60 -1.09
N THR A 433 -15.10 -18.24 -1.49
CA THR A 433 -15.01 -19.11 -2.67
C THR A 433 -15.90 -20.35 -2.52
N ILE A 434 -15.86 -21.02 -1.38
CA ILE A 434 -16.71 -22.19 -1.07
C ILE A 434 -18.19 -21.78 -1.02
N THR A 435 -18.53 -20.67 -0.35
CA THR A 435 -19.90 -20.14 -0.30
C THR A 435 -20.40 -19.77 -1.70
N SER A 436 -19.57 -19.12 -2.53
CA SER A 436 -19.90 -18.81 -3.92
C SER A 436 -20.18 -20.08 -4.74
N ALA A 437 -19.40 -21.14 -4.56
CA ALA A 437 -19.64 -22.43 -5.23
C ALA A 437 -20.96 -23.07 -4.77
N ILE A 438 -21.26 -23.04 -3.47
CA ILE A 438 -22.55 -23.53 -2.92
C ILE A 438 -23.72 -22.74 -3.50
N VAL A 439 -23.64 -21.40 -3.60
CA VAL A 439 -24.68 -20.57 -4.22
C VAL A 439 -24.89 -20.92 -5.69
N VAL A 440 -23.83 -21.15 -6.46
CA VAL A 440 -23.94 -21.60 -7.86
C VAL A 440 -24.64 -22.95 -7.96
N VAL A 441 -24.26 -23.94 -7.14
CA VAL A 441 -24.83 -25.29 -7.18
C VAL A 441 -26.32 -25.26 -6.80
N ILE A 442 -26.69 -24.60 -5.69
CA ILE A 442 -28.08 -24.50 -5.24
C ILE A 442 -28.93 -23.77 -6.29
N SER A 443 -28.47 -22.61 -6.79
CA SER A 443 -29.23 -21.81 -7.76
C SER A 443 -29.41 -22.56 -9.10
N SER A 444 -28.38 -23.27 -9.56
CA SER A 444 -28.46 -24.08 -10.77
C SER A 444 -29.40 -25.27 -10.60
N ALA A 445 -29.38 -25.93 -9.43
CA ALA A 445 -30.32 -27.01 -9.13
C ALA A 445 -31.77 -26.51 -9.07
N MET A 446 -32.03 -25.39 -8.39
CA MET A 446 -33.37 -24.78 -8.32
C MET A 446 -33.91 -24.41 -9.72
N LEU A 447 -33.07 -23.85 -10.59
CA LEU A 447 -33.44 -23.56 -11.99
C LEU A 447 -33.70 -24.82 -12.80
N LEU A 448 -32.91 -25.89 -12.62
CA LEU A 448 -33.13 -27.18 -13.26
C LEU A 448 -34.46 -27.82 -12.81
N PHE A 449 -34.83 -27.76 -11.54
CA PHE A 449 -36.13 -28.23 -11.05
C PHE A 449 -37.28 -27.41 -11.62
N ALA A 450 -37.24 -26.07 -11.51
CA ALA A 450 -38.29 -25.18 -12.03
C ALA A 450 -38.53 -25.35 -13.55
N VAL A 451 -37.50 -25.71 -14.31
CA VAL A 451 -37.59 -26.05 -15.74
C VAL A 451 -38.12 -27.47 -15.96
N LYS A 452 -37.69 -28.44 -15.16
CA LYS A 452 -38.11 -29.85 -15.27
C LYS A 452 -39.59 -30.05 -14.94
N ASP A 453 -40.11 -29.34 -13.93
CA ASP A 453 -41.50 -29.45 -13.48
C ASP A 453 -42.52 -28.92 -14.51
N ASN A 454 -42.04 -28.26 -15.58
CA ASN A 454 -42.84 -27.85 -16.74
C ASN A 454 -42.91 -28.93 -17.86
N GLU A 455 -42.34 -30.13 -17.64
CA GLU A 455 -42.29 -31.32 -18.53
C GLU A 455 -41.72 -31.15 -19.96
N LYS A 456 -41.50 -29.93 -20.44
CA LYS A 456 -41.00 -29.65 -21.79
C LYS A 456 -39.48 -29.78 -21.90
N ARG A 457 -39.02 -30.75 -22.70
CA ARG A 457 -37.61 -30.91 -23.10
C ARG A 457 -36.99 -29.60 -23.60
N GLU A 458 -37.74 -28.81 -24.37
CA GLU A 458 -37.40 -27.48 -24.87
C GLU A 458 -36.88 -26.53 -23.78
N GLY A 459 -37.46 -26.59 -22.57
CA GLY A 459 -37.06 -25.73 -21.45
C GLY A 459 -35.61 -25.99 -20.99
N ILE A 460 -35.15 -27.24 -21.07
CA ILE A 460 -33.77 -27.61 -20.72
C ILE A 460 -32.81 -27.07 -21.79
N HIS A 461 -33.14 -27.19 -23.07
CA HIS A 461 -32.34 -26.60 -24.16
C HIS A 461 -32.30 -25.06 -24.03
N PHE A 462 -33.42 -24.41 -23.68
CA PHE A 462 -33.47 -22.97 -23.40
C PHE A 462 -32.59 -22.55 -22.21
N LEU A 463 -32.63 -23.29 -21.10
CA LEU A 463 -31.82 -23.03 -19.91
C LEU A 463 -30.32 -23.13 -20.23
N VAL A 464 -29.92 -24.20 -20.91
CA VAL A 464 -28.53 -24.46 -21.32
C VAL A 464 -28.03 -23.41 -22.32
N PHE A 465 -28.81 -23.11 -23.36
CA PHE A 465 -28.50 -22.08 -24.35
C PHE A 465 -28.34 -20.70 -23.70
N THR A 466 -29.31 -20.28 -22.88
CA THR A 466 -29.28 -18.96 -22.21
C THR A 466 -28.09 -18.85 -21.26
N THR A 467 -27.76 -19.92 -20.52
CA THR A 467 -26.59 -19.95 -19.63
C THR A 467 -25.29 -19.76 -20.42
N ALA A 468 -25.10 -20.53 -21.51
CA ALA A 468 -23.91 -20.41 -22.36
C ALA A 468 -23.81 -19.04 -23.06
N LEU A 469 -24.94 -18.47 -23.49
CA LEU A 469 -25.01 -17.14 -24.11
C LEU A 469 -24.58 -16.03 -23.13
N LEU A 470 -25.08 -16.07 -21.90
CA LEU A 470 -24.71 -15.13 -20.85
C LEU A 470 -23.22 -15.24 -20.50
N ILE A 471 -22.70 -16.45 -20.25
CA ILE A 471 -21.29 -16.67 -19.92
C ILE A 471 -20.38 -16.12 -21.02
N LEU A 472 -20.63 -16.47 -22.28
CA LEU A 472 -19.82 -15.98 -23.40
C LEU A 472 -19.90 -14.45 -23.55
N SER A 473 -21.08 -13.86 -23.37
CA SER A 473 -21.25 -12.39 -23.43
C SER A 473 -20.48 -11.66 -22.31
N VAL A 474 -20.41 -12.22 -21.10
CA VAL A 474 -19.66 -11.63 -19.97
C VAL A 474 -18.15 -11.77 -20.18
N VAL A 475 -17.67 -12.90 -20.69
CA VAL A 475 -16.25 -13.06 -21.07
C VAL A 475 -15.84 -12.00 -22.11
N LEU A 476 -16.65 -11.82 -23.16
CA LEU A 476 -16.36 -10.83 -24.21
C LEU A 476 -16.49 -9.39 -23.72
N GLY A 477 -17.49 -9.09 -22.88
CA GLY A 477 -17.66 -7.77 -22.26
C GLY A 477 -16.48 -7.36 -21.37
N GLU A 478 -15.85 -8.33 -20.69
CA GLU A 478 -14.60 -8.09 -19.96
C GLU A 478 -13.43 -7.74 -20.89
N MET A 479 -13.31 -8.38 -22.05
CA MET A 479 -12.27 -8.03 -23.03
C MET A 479 -12.48 -6.62 -23.59
N VAL A 480 -13.73 -6.21 -23.86
CA VAL A 480 -14.07 -4.85 -24.31
C VAL A 480 -13.79 -3.82 -23.22
N ARG A 481 -14.06 -4.15 -21.94
CA ARG A 481 -13.72 -3.28 -20.80
C ARG A 481 -12.20 -3.11 -20.65
N ARG A 482 -11.43 -4.20 -20.75
CA ARG A 482 -9.96 -4.14 -20.73
C ARG A 482 -9.39 -3.40 -21.93
N LEU A 483 -10.02 -3.48 -23.11
CA LEU A 483 -9.66 -2.66 -24.27
C LEU A 483 -9.81 -1.15 -24.01
N CYS A 484 -10.78 -0.73 -23.19
CA CYS A 484 -10.91 0.67 -22.77
C CYS A 484 -9.74 1.13 -21.87
N LEU A 485 -9.15 0.23 -21.07
CA LEU A 485 -7.96 0.53 -20.27
C LEU A 485 -6.71 0.72 -21.14
N VAL A 486 -6.62 0.04 -22.29
CA VAL A 486 -5.52 0.26 -23.26
C VAL A 486 -5.50 1.71 -23.76
N SER A 487 -6.68 2.36 -23.88
CA SER A 487 -6.76 3.78 -24.26
C SER A 487 -6.08 4.72 -23.26
N GLU A 488 -6.07 4.39 -21.96
CA GLU A 488 -5.34 5.12 -20.92
C GLU A 488 -3.82 4.88 -21.06
N GLU A 489 -3.40 3.61 -21.14
CA GLU A 489 -1.97 3.25 -21.13
C GLU A 489 -1.22 3.61 -22.42
N ILE A 490 -1.93 3.87 -23.53
CA ILE A 490 -1.36 4.49 -24.73
C ILE A 490 -0.72 5.86 -24.40
N LYS A 491 -1.33 6.66 -23.50
CA LYS A 491 -0.74 7.95 -23.06
C LYS A 491 0.60 7.72 -22.34
N HIS A 492 0.69 6.67 -21.53
CA HIS A 492 1.86 6.38 -20.71
C HIS A 492 2.89 5.45 -21.37
N LYS A 493 2.67 5.04 -22.63
CA LYS A 493 3.54 4.15 -23.43
C LYS A 493 5.04 4.40 -23.30
N HIS A 494 5.48 5.66 -23.30
CA HIS A 494 6.90 6.00 -23.23
C HIS A 494 7.44 6.00 -21.79
N ALA A 495 6.71 6.60 -20.83
CA ALA A 495 7.11 6.70 -19.43
C ALA A 495 6.98 5.39 -18.62
N ARG A 496 5.98 4.54 -18.92
CA ARG A 496 5.71 3.29 -18.19
C ARG A 496 6.24 2.04 -18.92
N TYR A 497 6.21 2.03 -20.26
CA TYR A 497 6.44 0.81 -21.06
C TYR A 497 7.67 0.88 -21.99
N ARG A 498 8.55 1.88 -21.83
CA ARG A 498 9.76 2.07 -22.66
C ARG A 498 9.47 2.05 -24.17
N GLY A 499 8.26 2.43 -24.58
CA GLY A 499 7.79 2.43 -25.97
C GLY A 499 7.21 1.10 -26.50
N ASN A 500 7.20 0.01 -25.73
CA ASN A 500 6.80 -1.32 -26.22
C ASN A 500 5.28 -1.58 -26.17
N TRP A 501 4.66 -1.72 -27.35
CA TRP A 501 3.25 -2.10 -27.50
C TRP A 501 2.90 -3.48 -26.92
N LYS A 502 3.84 -4.44 -26.92
CA LYS A 502 3.57 -5.79 -26.41
C LYS A 502 3.36 -5.80 -24.89
N ASP A 503 4.06 -4.95 -24.16
CA ASP A 503 3.99 -4.91 -22.70
C ASP A 503 2.73 -4.18 -22.20
N ILE A 504 2.23 -3.19 -22.96
CA ILE A 504 0.89 -2.61 -22.75
C ILE A 504 -0.16 -3.72 -22.86
N LEU A 505 -0.24 -4.39 -24.02
CA LEU A 505 -1.26 -5.42 -24.25
C LEU A 505 -1.13 -6.59 -23.26
N LYS A 506 0.09 -7.02 -22.92
CA LYS A 506 0.34 -8.05 -21.90
C LYS A 506 -0.20 -7.60 -20.53
N THR A 507 0.20 -6.43 -20.03
CA THR A 507 -0.20 -5.97 -18.69
C THR A 507 -1.69 -5.64 -18.57
N THR A 508 -2.38 -5.28 -19.66
CA THR A 508 -3.85 -5.10 -19.63
C THR A 508 -4.62 -6.42 -19.75
N PHE A 509 -4.15 -7.38 -20.53
CA PHE A 509 -4.86 -8.65 -20.80
C PHE A 509 -4.34 -9.88 -20.03
N THR A 510 -3.41 -9.73 -19.07
CA THR A 510 -3.06 -10.81 -18.13
C THR A 510 -4.25 -11.19 -17.24
N PHE A 511 -4.54 -12.49 -17.17
CA PHE A 511 -5.42 -13.12 -16.18
C PHE A 511 -4.69 -14.31 -15.56
N ASN A 512 -4.72 -14.45 -14.24
CA ASN A 512 -4.04 -15.57 -13.56
C ASN A 512 -4.72 -16.90 -13.95
N ASN A 513 -6.06 -16.92 -13.96
CA ASN A 513 -6.87 -18.06 -14.37
C ASN A 513 -7.17 -18.10 -15.89
N SER A 514 -6.28 -17.58 -16.73
CA SER A 514 -6.47 -17.49 -18.20
C SER A 514 -6.87 -18.81 -18.87
N GLY A 515 -6.29 -19.94 -18.45
CA GLY A 515 -6.67 -21.27 -18.92
C GLY A 515 -8.13 -21.64 -18.61
N SER A 516 -8.57 -21.41 -17.36
CA SER A 516 -9.96 -21.67 -16.94
C SER A 516 -10.96 -20.80 -17.69
N ILE A 517 -10.62 -19.52 -17.89
CA ILE A 517 -11.43 -18.57 -18.69
C ILE A 517 -11.57 -19.08 -20.13
N LEU A 518 -10.48 -19.52 -20.76
CA LEU A 518 -10.48 -20.02 -22.12
C LEU A 518 -11.31 -21.32 -22.26
N VAL A 519 -11.17 -22.26 -21.32
CA VAL A 519 -11.96 -23.51 -21.30
C VAL A 519 -13.46 -23.20 -21.15
N VAL A 520 -13.85 -22.30 -20.24
CA VAL A 520 -15.25 -21.90 -20.04
C VAL A 520 -15.81 -21.18 -21.26
N ALA A 521 -15.02 -20.33 -21.92
CA ALA A 521 -15.43 -19.65 -23.16
C ALA A 521 -15.61 -20.63 -24.33
N ILE A 522 -14.67 -21.56 -24.53
CA ILE A 522 -14.76 -22.60 -25.57
C ILE A 522 -15.95 -23.54 -25.30
N ALA A 523 -16.12 -24.00 -24.07
CA ALA A 523 -17.25 -24.86 -23.70
C ALA A 523 -18.59 -24.13 -23.97
N SER A 524 -18.71 -22.86 -23.58
CA SER A 524 -19.91 -22.05 -23.85
C SER A 524 -20.16 -21.88 -25.35
N ALA A 525 -19.13 -21.59 -26.14
CA ALA A 525 -19.25 -21.46 -27.60
C ALA A 525 -19.68 -22.79 -28.27
N LEU A 526 -19.08 -23.93 -27.87
CA LEU A 526 -19.46 -25.25 -28.37
C LEU A 526 -20.90 -25.62 -27.97
N THR A 527 -21.33 -25.31 -26.74
CA THR A 527 -22.71 -25.51 -26.29
C THR A 527 -23.69 -24.66 -27.09
N LEU A 528 -23.37 -23.40 -27.39
CA LEU A 528 -24.17 -22.54 -28.26
C LEU A 528 -24.28 -23.12 -29.68
N CYS A 529 -23.16 -23.51 -30.29
CA CYS A 529 -23.16 -24.14 -31.61
C CYS A 529 -23.97 -25.44 -31.66
N PHE A 530 -23.90 -26.27 -30.62
CA PHE A 530 -24.66 -27.51 -30.52
C PHE A 530 -26.17 -27.25 -30.43
N VAL A 531 -26.62 -26.38 -29.53
CA VAL A 531 -28.07 -26.12 -29.36
C VAL A 531 -28.64 -25.31 -30.54
N LEU A 532 -27.85 -24.43 -31.18
CA LEU A 532 -28.21 -23.79 -32.45
C LEU A 532 -28.32 -24.78 -33.61
N HIS A 533 -27.58 -25.90 -33.58
CA HIS A 533 -27.70 -26.95 -34.58
C HIS A 533 -28.95 -27.83 -34.36
N GLU A 534 -29.27 -28.20 -33.12
CA GLU A 534 -30.49 -28.97 -32.80
C GLU A 534 -31.79 -28.17 -32.95
N GLN A 535 -31.80 -26.88 -32.61
CA GLN A 535 -33.02 -26.05 -32.54
C GLN A 535 -32.87 -24.67 -33.20
N TYR A 536 -32.33 -24.65 -34.43
CA TYR A 536 -32.04 -23.44 -35.20
C TYR A 536 -33.21 -22.44 -35.26
N GLU A 537 -34.41 -22.88 -35.63
CA GLU A 537 -35.57 -21.98 -35.81
C GLU A 537 -36.02 -21.29 -34.52
N VAL A 538 -35.78 -21.89 -33.36
CA VAL A 538 -36.12 -21.35 -32.04
C VAL A 538 -35.09 -20.33 -31.58
N PHE A 539 -33.80 -20.64 -31.74
CA PHE A 539 -32.70 -19.85 -31.17
C PHE A 539 -32.05 -18.85 -32.12
N SER A 540 -32.28 -18.93 -33.43
CA SER A 540 -31.80 -17.92 -34.42
C SER A 540 -32.62 -16.62 -34.42
N SER A 541 -33.43 -16.36 -33.38
CA SER A 541 -34.22 -15.12 -33.30
C SER A 541 -33.33 -13.90 -33.01
N PRO A 542 -33.58 -12.73 -33.64
CA PRO A 542 -32.78 -11.52 -33.41
C PRO A 542 -32.86 -11.03 -31.95
N GLY A 543 -33.88 -11.47 -31.20
CA GLY A 543 -34.02 -11.19 -29.77
C GLY A 543 -32.89 -11.77 -28.91
N PHE A 544 -32.22 -12.85 -29.33
CA PHE A 544 -31.04 -13.39 -28.66
C PHE A 544 -29.76 -12.65 -29.05
N SER A 545 -29.61 -12.24 -30.31
CA SER A 545 -28.50 -11.39 -30.76
C SER A 545 -28.50 -10.05 -30.03
N ILE A 546 -29.65 -9.39 -29.90
CA ILE A 546 -29.81 -8.14 -29.14
C ILE A 546 -29.45 -8.36 -27.66
N LEU A 547 -29.87 -9.48 -27.06
CA LEU A 547 -29.56 -9.83 -25.67
C LEU A 547 -28.04 -9.99 -25.45
N PHE A 548 -27.37 -10.69 -26.37
CA PHE A 548 -25.92 -10.90 -26.35
C PHE A 548 -25.14 -9.58 -26.49
N PHE A 549 -25.53 -8.71 -27.45
CA PHE A 549 -24.88 -7.40 -27.61
C PHE A 549 -25.11 -6.47 -26.41
N LEU A 550 -26.31 -6.45 -25.81
CA LEU A 550 -26.56 -5.69 -24.57
C LEU A 550 -25.65 -6.17 -23.43
N ASN A 551 -25.60 -7.49 -23.18
CA ASN A 551 -24.87 -8.06 -22.05
C ASN A 551 -23.34 -8.10 -22.26
N CYS A 552 -22.86 -7.91 -23.49
CA CYS A 552 -21.44 -7.75 -23.83
C CYS A 552 -20.98 -6.28 -23.84
N LEU A 553 -21.70 -5.40 -24.56
CA LEU A 553 -21.21 -4.06 -24.89
C LEU A 553 -21.79 -2.93 -24.03
N VAL A 554 -23.01 -3.08 -23.52
CA VAL A 554 -23.72 -2.01 -22.80
C VAL A 554 -23.65 -2.23 -21.29
N VAL A 555 -24.10 -3.39 -20.80
CA VAL A 555 -24.27 -3.63 -19.36
C VAL A 555 -22.93 -3.72 -18.60
N PRO A 556 -21.87 -4.38 -19.10
CA PRO A 556 -20.57 -4.43 -18.40
C PRO A 556 -19.89 -3.06 -18.34
N GLN A 557 -20.05 -2.24 -19.38
CA GLN A 557 -19.50 -0.89 -19.45
C GLN A 557 -20.27 0.07 -18.54
N LEU A 558 -21.61 0.00 -18.53
CA LEU A 558 -22.43 0.76 -17.59
C LEU A 558 -22.13 0.37 -16.13
N SER A 559 -21.92 -0.91 -15.83
CA SER A 559 -21.49 -1.40 -14.52
C SER A 559 -20.14 -0.81 -14.07
N PHE A 560 -19.21 -0.64 -15.00
CA PHE A 560 -17.93 0.05 -14.76
C PHE A 560 -18.15 1.56 -14.51
N LEU A 561 -18.86 2.27 -15.40
CA LEU A 561 -19.12 3.72 -15.29
C LEU A 561 -19.89 4.12 -14.03
N VAL A 562 -20.82 3.27 -13.57
CA VAL A 562 -21.63 3.48 -12.36
C VAL A 562 -20.84 3.15 -11.07
N GLY A 563 -19.68 2.48 -11.18
CA GLY A 563 -18.84 2.09 -10.04
C GLY A 563 -19.26 0.77 -9.36
N LEU A 564 -20.22 0.02 -9.92
CA LEU A 564 -20.68 -1.26 -9.34
C LEU A 564 -19.56 -2.31 -9.25
N ARG A 565 -18.55 -2.20 -10.13
CA ARG A 565 -17.37 -3.08 -10.14
C ARG A 565 -16.27 -2.68 -9.14
N GLN A 566 -16.36 -1.53 -8.48
CA GLN A 566 -15.38 -1.12 -7.47
C GLN A 566 -15.23 -2.19 -6.37
N LEU A 567 -14.01 -2.37 -5.88
CA LEU A 567 -13.71 -3.29 -4.79
C LEU A 567 -14.37 -2.79 -3.50
N SER A 568 -14.81 -3.70 -2.65
CA SER A 568 -15.04 -3.37 -1.25
C SER A 568 -13.71 -3.15 -0.52
N PRO A 569 -13.66 -2.33 0.56
CA PRO A 569 -12.53 -2.27 1.49
C PRO A 569 -12.01 -3.65 1.95
N VAL A 570 -12.89 -4.66 2.03
CA VAL A 570 -12.51 -6.06 2.31
C VAL A 570 -11.68 -6.66 1.19
N GLU A 571 -12.11 -6.50 -0.06
CA GLU A 571 -11.38 -7.00 -1.24
C GLU A 571 -10.04 -6.28 -1.43
N THR A 572 -9.99 -4.96 -1.19
CA THR A 572 -8.72 -4.21 -1.22
C THR A 572 -7.77 -4.66 -0.10
N SER A 573 -8.29 -4.96 1.10
CA SER A 573 -7.51 -5.52 2.21
C SER A 573 -6.98 -6.92 1.87
N ASP A 574 -7.82 -7.81 1.32
CA ASP A 574 -7.42 -9.15 0.88
C ASP A 574 -6.34 -9.12 -0.20
N PHE A 575 -6.52 -8.24 -1.19
CA PHE A 575 -5.58 -8.03 -2.27
C PHE A 575 -4.21 -7.52 -1.76
N ASN A 576 -4.21 -6.48 -0.92
CA ASN A 576 -2.99 -5.90 -0.35
C ASN A 576 -2.25 -6.83 0.63
N GLU A 577 -2.97 -7.76 1.27
CA GLU A 577 -2.38 -8.82 2.10
C GLU A 577 -1.79 -9.97 1.25
N LYS A 578 -2.35 -10.25 0.07
CA LYS A 578 -1.88 -11.32 -0.83
C LYS A 578 -0.71 -10.92 -1.72
N GLU A 579 -0.56 -9.64 -2.06
CA GLU A 579 0.57 -9.18 -2.91
C GLU A 579 1.89 -8.91 -2.15
N ASN A 580 1.90 -8.83 -0.81
CA ASN A 580 3.07 -8.41 0.00
C ASN A 580 3.70 -7.06 -0.45
N LYS A 581 2.87 -6.14 -0.98
CA LYS A 581 3.31 -4.87 -1.59
C LYS A 581 2.77 -3.63 -0.87
N ASN A 582 2.39 -3.75 0.41
CA ASN A 582 1.79 -2.66 1.17
C ASN A 582 2.83 -1.79 1.91
N VAL A 583 2.38 -0.65 2.48
CA VAL A 583 3.21 0.30 3.25
C VAL A 583 3.91 -0.37 4.44
N ALA A 584 3.21 -1.21 5.20
CA ALA A 584 3.77 -1.92 6.34
C ALA A 584 4.87 -2.92 5.92
N ASP A 585 4.70 -3.61 4.80
CA ASP A 585 5.72 -4.53 4.27
C ASP A 585 7.02 -3.78 3.92
N GLY A 586 6.90 -2.64 3.22
CA GLY A 586 8.05 -1.79 2.88
C GLY A 586 8.77 -1.25 4.12
N LEU A 587 8.01 -0.83 5.14
CA LEU A 587 8.58 -0.39 6.42
C LEU A 587 9.24 -1.53 7.21
N ALA A 588 8.70 -2.75 7.15
CA ALA A 588 9.28 -3.94 7.79
C ALA A 588 10.61 -4.34 7.13
N TRP A 589 10.64 -4.48 5.80
CA TRP A 589 11.85 -4.75 5.05
C TRP A 589 12.92 -3.66 5.23
N SER A 590 12.53 -2.37 5.27
CA SER A 590 13.46 -1.27 5.52
C SER A 590 14.04 -1.28 6.92
N TYR A 591 13.27 -1.71 7.93
CA TYR A 591 13.78 -1.87 9.29
C TYR A 591 14.71 -3.09 9.42
N TYR A 592 14.40 -4.19 8.74
CA TYR A 592 15.25 -5.36 8.67
C TYR A 592 16.58 -5.07 7.96
N PHE A 593 16.55 -4.75 6.67
CA PHE A 593 17.77 -4.52 5.88
C PHE A 593 18.50 -3.24 6.29
N GLY A 594 17.79 -2.18 6.71
CA GLY A 594 18.37 -0.89 7.09
C GLY A 594 18.96 -0.83 8.50
N TYR A 595 18.49 -1.68 9.43
CA TYR A 595 18.88 -1.65 10.83
C TYR A 595 19.14 -3.04 11.42
N LEU A 596 18.12 -3.89 11.57
CA LEU A 596 18.22 -5.12 12.37
C LEU A 596 19.29 -6.09 11.88
N LYS A 597 19.39 -6.33 10.57
CA LYS A 597 20.40 -7.22 9.97
C LYS A 597 21.85 -6.75 10.26
N LEU A 598 22.07 -5.45 10.47
CA LEU A 598 23.40 -4.93 10.81
C LEU A 598 23.76 -5.04 12.29
N VAL A 599 22.75 -4.96 13.17
CA VAL A 599 22.96 -4.81 14.63
C VAL A 599 22.74 -6.10 15.41
N LEU A 600 21.69 -6.88 15.11
CA LEU A 600 21.37 -8.11 15.84
C LEU A 600 22.53 -9.13 15.81
N PRO A 601 23.22 -9.39 14.68
CA PRO A 601 24.33 -10.34 14.66
C PRO A 601 25.53 -9.93 15.51
N ARG A 602 25.62 -8.66 15.91
CA ARG A 602 26.74 -8.07 16.67
C ARG A 602 26.39 -7.83 18.15
N LEU A 603 25.15 -8.07 18.58
CA LEU A 603 24.63 -7.63 19.88
C LEU A 603 25.39 -8.23 21.07
N GLY A 604 25.47 -9.56 21.18
CA GLY A 604 26.18 -10.24 22.28
C GLY A 604 27.67 -9.88 22.38
N TYR A 605 28.32 -9.62 21.24
CA TYR A 605 29.69 -9.08 21.23
C TYR A 605 29.77 -7.68 21.88
N ARG A 606 28.81 -6.79 21.59
CA ARG A 606 28.75 -5.45 22.21
C ARG A 606 28.30 -5.47 23.68
N ILE A 607 27.57 -6.51 24.10
CA ILE A 607 27.26 -6.75 25.52
C ILE A 607 28.52 -7.20 26.26
N SER A 608 29.24 -8.22 25.74
CA SER A 608 30.46 -8.76 26.37
C SER A 608 31.65 -7.79 26.37
N GLU A 609 31.78 -6.93 25.36
CA GLU A 609 32.73 -5.81 25.31
C GLU A 609 32.46 -4.74 26.40
N SER A 610 31.24 -4.67 26.96
CA SER A 610 30.89 -3.67 27.96
C SER A 610 31.22 -4.11 29.39
N ASP A 611 32.33 -3.60 29.94
CA ASP A 611 32.73 -3.77 31.35
C ASP A 611 31.58 -3.47 32.36
N THR A 612 30.64 -2.59 32.00
CA THR A 612 29.54 -2.17 32.88
C THR A 612 28.33 -3.11 32.83
N PHE A 613 28.11 -3.81 31.71
CA PHE A 613 26.85 -4.53 31.43
C PHE A 613 27.00 -6.03 31.16
N ARG A 614 28.20 -6.53 30.81
CA ARG A 614 28.47 -7.96 30.48
C ARG A 614 28.16 -8.99 31.58
N HIS A 615 27.86 -8.54 32.80
CA HIS A 615 27.46 -9.37 33.94
C HIS A 615 26.15 -8.89 34.60
N LYS A 616 25.41 -8.00 33.92
CA LYS A 616 24.13 -7.44 34.39
C LYS A 616 22.97 -7.76 33.46
N ILE A 617 23.23 -7.78 32.15
CA ILE A 617 22.28 -8.25 31.16
C ILE A 617 22.37 -9.78 31.17
N THR A 618 21.28 -10.44 31.54
CA THR A 618 21.13 -11.90 31.48
C THR A 618 20.70 -12.35 30.08
N ASP A 619 19.75 -11.63 29.49
CA ASP A 619 19.19 -11.96 28.18
C ASP A 619 19.95 -11.19 27.09
N GLU A 620 20.81 -11.84 26.31
CA GLU A 620 21.53 -11.22 25.17
C GLU A 620 20.62 -10.95 23.94
N LYS A 621 19.37 -10.55 24.19
CA LYS A 621 18.34 -10.21 23.19
C LYS A 621 18.10 -8.70 23.09
N LEU A 622 17.75 -8.22 21.90
CA LEU A 622 17.14 -6.90 21.72
C LEU A 622 15.62 -7.00 21.89
N PHE A 623 15.08 -6.38 22.93
CA PHE A 623 13.64 -6.28 23.15
C PHE A 623 13.08 -5.09 22.36
N ILE A 624 12.23 -5.38 21.38
CA ILE A 624 11.67 -4.40 20.44
C ILE A 624 10.22 -4.11 20.83
N LEU A 625 9.98 -2.92 21.36
CA LEU A 625 8.66 -2.46 21.79
C LEU A 625 7.79 -2.03 20.60
N LEU A 626 6.57 -2.58 20.55
CA LEU A 626 5.61 -2.46 19.44
C LEU A 626 4.26 -1.91 19.94
N PRO A 627 4.14 -0.59 20.24
CA PRO A 627 2.90 0.02 20.70
C PRO A 627 1.82 0.06 19.62
N LYS A 628 0.63 -0.48 19.92
CA LYS A 628 -0.54 -0.53 19.00
C LYS A 628 -0.97 0.84 18.46
N THR A 629 -0.72 1.91 19.22
CA THR A 629 -1.02 3.30 18.86
C THR A 629 -0.09 3.89 17.81
N CYS A 630 0.97 3.18 17.40
CA CYS A 630 2.14 3.67 16.65
C CYS A 630 3.02 4.69 17.38
N PHE A 631 2.58 5.29 18.48
CA PHE A 631 3.31 6.38 19.12
C PHE A 631 4.52 5.86 19.92
N THR A 632 5.71 6.37 19.63
CA THR A 632 6.94 6.03 20.35
C THR A 632 7.46 7.22 21.14
N PHE A 633 7.71 7.06 22.44
CA PHE A 633 8.33 8.10 23.23
C PHE A 633 9.83 8.25 22.87
N GLY A 634 10.35 9.48 22.97
CA GLY A 634 11.80 9.71 22.82
C GLY A 634 12.63 9.06 23.92
N GLU A 635 12.04 8.82 25.09
CA GLU A 635 12.64 8.19 26.27
C GLU A 635 11.60 7.25 26.90
N ILE A 636 11.94 5.98 27.14
CA ILE A 636 10.98 4.94 27.57
C ILE A 636 10.45 5.21 28.99
N SER A 637 11.25 5.88 29.83
CA SER A 637 10.85 6.34 31.17
C SER A 637 9.73 7.40 31.19
N LYS A 638 9.23 7.86 30.03
CA LYS A 638 8.02 8.69 29.91
C LYS A 638 6.77 7.87 29.62
N ALA A 639 6.92 6.56 29.43
CA ALA A 639 5.85 5.60 29.29
C ALA A 639 5.66 4.82 30.61
N ASP A 640 6.73 4.26 31.18
CA ASP A 640 6.69 3.55 32.48
C ASP A 640 7.82 4.09 33.39
N ASP A 641 7.47 4.73 34.50
CA ASP A 641 8.44 5.32 35.45
C ASP A 641 9.39 4.28 36.06
N ARG A 642 9.04 2.99 36.03
CA ARG A 642 9.90 1.88 36.47
C ARG A 642 11.02 1.55 35.49
N VAL A 643 10.88 1.93 34.22
CA VAL A 643 11.84 1.65 33.14
C VAL A 643 12.81 2.82 32.99
N LYS A 644 13.90 2.80 33.76
CA LYS A 644 14.88 3.88 33.83
C LYS A 644 16.03 3.63 32.86
N TRP A 645 16.59 4.70 32.30
CA TRP A 645 17.77 4.60 31.44
C TRP A 645 19.02 4.32 32.29
N ALA A 646 19.72 3.23 32.00
CA ALA A 646 20.90 2.78 32.74
C ALA A 646 22.22 3.11 32.04
N GLY A 647 22.23 3.15 30.70
CA GLY A 647 23.42 3.48 29.92
C GLY A 647 23.26 3.17 28.43
N LYS A 648 24.40 2.99 27.76
CA LYS A 648 24.47 2.57 26.36
C LYS A 648 25.60 1.57 26.14
N LEU A 649 25.42 0.70 25.15
CA LEU A 649 26.47 -0.23 24.70
C LEU A 649 27.52 0.48 23.81
N PRO A 650 28.72 -0.11 23.62
CA PRO A 650 29.73 0.41 22.70
C PRO A 650 29.19 0.57 21.28
N GLU A 651 29.68 1.57 20.54
CA GLU A 651 29.15 1.87 19.22
C GLU A 651 29.70 0.95 18.11
N SER A 652 28.82 0.53 17.21
CA SER A 652 29.21 -0.08 15.95
C SER A 652 29.26 0.99 14.88
N LYS A 653 30.46 1.44 14.51
CA LYS A 653 30.68 2.20 13.27
C LYS A 653 30.55 1.28 12.06
N ILE A 654 29.77 1.70 11.07
CA ILE A 654 29.57 1.01 9.79
C ILE A 654 29.48 2.09 8.72
N THR A 655 30.32 2.03 7.68
CA THR A 655 30.14 2.85 6.47
C THR A 655 28.99 2.26 5.66
N ARG A 656 28.02 3.08 5.23
CA ARG A 656 26.92 2.62 4.38
C ARG A 656 26.29 3.76 3.58
N ALA A 657 25.99 3.50 2.31
CA ALA A 657 25.25 4.42 1.43
C ALA A 657 25.85 5.84 1.36
N GLY A 658 27.19 5.95 1.34
CA GLY A 658 27.94 7.22 1.37
C GLY A 658 28.10 7.85 2.76
N ILE A 659 27.45 7.32 3.80
CA ILE A 659 27.61 7.81 5.18
C ILE A 659 28.77 7.04 5.84
N LEU A 660 29.96 7.62 5.75
CA LEU A 660 31.20 7.10 6.33
C LEU A 660 31.21 7.21 7.88
N GLU A 661 31.64 6.14 8.55
CA GLU A 661 31.59 5.97 10.01
C GLU A 661 30.21 6.20 10.67
N ARG A 662 29.12 5.72 10.05
CA ARG A 662 27.78 5.80 10.67
C ARG A 662 27.73 4.99 11.97
N SER A 663 27.42 5.65 13.08
CA SER A 663 27.41 5.06 14.42
C SER A 663 26.05 4.44 14.77
N TYR A 664 26.03 3.14 15.02
CA TYR A 664 24.90 2.40 15.58
C TYR A 664 25.16 2.18 17.09
N GLN A 665 24.23 2.59 17.95
CA GLN A 665 24.32 2.51 19.41
C GLN A 665 23.00 2.00 19.98
N HIS A 666 23.06 1.23 21.07
CA HIS A 666 21.89 0.67 21.77
C HIS A 666 21.77 1.24 23.18
N ALA A 667 20.52 1.38 23.66
CA ALA A 667 20.22 1.86 25.01
C ALA A 667 19.94 0.70 25.98
N VAL A 668 20.68 0.66 27.10
CA VAL A 668 20.42 -0.28 28.19
C VAL A 668 19.47 0.39 29.18
N HIS A 669 18.38 -0.30 29.51
CA HIS A 669 17.38 0.15 30.46
C HIS A 669 17.37 -0.77 31.68
N ARG A 670 17.25 -0.17 32.88
CA ARG A 670 17.04 -0.86 34.14
C ARG A 670 15.57 -0.81 34.52
N ILE A 671 15.01 -1.95 34.87
CA ILE A 671 13.63 -2.08 35.33
C ILE A 671 13.66 -2.38 36.83
N GLU A 672 12.94 -1.57 37.60
CA GLU A 672 12.80 -1.70 39.06
C GLU A 672 11.43 -2.29 39.41
N MET A 673 11.41 -3.52 39.93
CA MET A 673 10.17 -4.19 40.37
C MET A 673 10.11 -4.23 41.90
N PRO A 674 9.16 -3.51 42.54
CA PRO A 674 9.01 -3.53 43.99
C PRO A 674 8.38 -4.85 44.46
N ARG A 675 9.02 -5.51 45.43
CA ARG A 675 8.51 -6.72 46.08
C ARG A 675 7.54 -6.40 47.23
N PRO A 676 6.68 -7.35 47.64
CA PRO A 676 5.79 -7.19 48.80
C PRO A 676 6.51 -6.97 50.14
N ASP A 677 7.80 -7.30 50.24
CA ASP A 677 8.65 -7.08 51.41
C ASP A 677 9.29 -5.67 51.48
N GLY A 678 9.09 -4.84 50.45
CA GLY A 678 9.67 -3.50 50.34
C GLY A 678 11.07 -3.44 49.74
N THR A 679 11.64 -4.57 49.32
CA THR A 679 12.85 -4.61 48.47
C THR A 679 12.50 -4.42 47.00
N VAL A 680 13.51 -4.28 46.13
CA VAL A 680 13.34 -4.02 44.69
C VAL A 680 14.27 -4.92 43.89
N ASP A 681 13.73 -5.64 42.92
CA ASP A 681 14.52 -6.37 41.92
C ASP A 681 14.92 -5.43 40.77
N GLU A 682 16.18 -5.54 40.33
CA GLU A 682 16.76 -4.71 39.26
C GLU A 682 17.15 -5.54 38.03
N TYR A 683 16.27 -5.56 37.02
CA TYR A 683 16.54 -6.23 35.74
C TYR A 683 17.20 -5.26 34.74
N HIS A 684 18.09 -5.74 33.87
CA HIS A 684 18.78 -4.92 32.86
C HIS A 684 18.57 -5.50 31.45
N PHE A 685 17.92 -4.73 30.57
CA PHE A 685 17.58 -5.16 29.21
C PHE A 685 18.09 -4.18 28.14
N VAL A 686 18.41 -4.69 26.95
CA VAL A 686 18.59 -3.86 25.76
C VAL A 686 17.21 -3.62 25.14
N LEU A 687 16.74 -2.38 25.18
CA LEU A 687 15.31 -2.08 25.00
C LEU A 687 15.09 -0.83 24.14
N GLU A 688 14.35 -0.98 23.04
CA GLU A 688 14.11 0.07 22.04
C GLU A 688 12.69 0.00 21.45
N TYR A 689 12.16 1.11 20.92
CA TYR A 689 10.93 1.09 20.12
C TYR A 689 11.23 0.82 18.64
N ALA A 690 10.36 0.05 17.98
CA ALA A 690 10.41 -0.11 16.52
C ALA A 690 10.17 1.25 15.81
N THR A 691 11.24 1.89 15.34
CA THR A 691 11.18 3.25 14.80
C THR A 691 10.24 3.49 13.61
N PRO A 692 9.93 2.51 12.72
CA PRO A 692 8.95 2.71 11.64
C PRO A 692 7.52 2.98 12.14
N LEU A 693 7.17 2.52 13.35
CA LEU A 693 5.86 2.78 13.93
C LEU A 693 5.64 4.29 14.12
N MET A 694 6.66 5.04 14.54
CA MET A 694 6.55 6.49 14.64
C MET A 694 6.25 7.14 13.28
N SER A 695 6.80 6.61 12.17
CA SER A 695 6.45 7.07 10.83
C SER A 695 4.99 6.79 10.48
N LEU A 696 4.43 5.63 10.85
CA LEU A 696 2.99 5.34 10.70
C LEU A 696 2.12 6.28 11.57
N TYR A 697 2.57 6.64 12.78
CA TYR A 697 1.89 7.62 13.62
C TYR A 697 1.88 9.01 12.96
N GLU A 698 3.05 9.48 12.54
CA GLU A 698 3.21 10.79 11.89
C GLU A 698 2.43 10.85 10.57
N MET A 699 2.43 9.78 9.75
CA MET A 699 1.56 9.64 8.58
C MET A 699 0.07 9.77 8.95
N SER A 700 -0.40 9.01 9.95
CA SER A 700 -1.82 9.07 10.37
C SER A 700 -2.27 10.42 10.95
N SER A 701 -1.30 11.26 11.32
CA SER A 701 -1.51 12.61 11.86
C SER A 701 -1.33 13.70 10.81
N HIS A 702 -0.77 13.37 9.64
CA HIS A 702 -0.38 14.34 8.61
C HIS A 702 -1.50 14.48 7.56
N ALA A 703 -2.12 15.66 7.50
CA ALA A 703 -3.33 15.94 6.70
C ALA A 703 -3.21 15.78 5.16
N LYS A 704 -2.07 15.31 4.64
CA LYS A 704 -1.83 14.99 3.23
C LYS A 704 -1.39 13.53 2.98
N ALA A 705 -1.32 12.70 4.02
CA ALA A 705 -1.11 11.25 3.88
C ALA A 705 -2.49 10.55 3.99
N PRO A 706 -2.87 9.66 3.06
CA PRO A 706 -4.18 9.01 3.06
C PRO A 706 -4.22 7.78 3.97
N LEU A 707 -3.85 7.96 5.24
CA LEU A 707 -3.83 6.89 6.25
C LEU A 707 -4.71 7.30 7.43
N THR A 708 -5.93 6.76 7.51
CA THR A 708 -6.81 7.02 8.67
C THR A 708 -6.35 6.23 9.90
N GLY A 709 -6.75 6.66 11.10
CA GLY A 709 -6.46 5.96 12.36
C GLY A 709 -6.83 4.45 12.36
N PRO A 710 -8.01 4.05 11.87
CA PRO A 710 -8.36 2.62 11.73
C PRO A 710 -7.48 1.85 10.73
N GLU A 711 -7.09 2.47 9.61
CA GLU A 711 -6.16 1.84 8.65
C GLU A 711 -4.76 1.70 9.23
N ARG A 712 -4.28 2.69 9.99
CA ARG A 712 -3.03 2.63 10.73
C ARG A 712 -3.03 1.47 11.74
N ASP A 713 -4.10 1.32 12.53
CA ASP A 713 -4.24 0.21 13.48
C ASP A 713 -4.14 -1.17 12.77
N HIS A 714 -4.63 -1.28 11.52
CA HIS A 714 -4.48 -2.49 10.69
C HIS A 714 -3.06 -2.64 10.13
N GLN A 715 -2.44 -1.56 9.63
CA GLN A 715 -1.05 -1.56 9.15
C GLN A 715 -0.05 -1.96 10.24
N VAL A 716 -0.30 -1.66 11.53
CA VAL A 716 0.53 -2.17 12.65
C VAL A 716 0.50 -3.68 12.73
N VAL A 717 -0.68 -4.30 12.61
CA VAL A 717 -0.81 -5.76 12.70
C VAL A 717 -0.07 -6.43 11.53
N LEU A 718 -0.15 -5.85 10.33
CA LEU A 718 0.62 -6.31 9.17
C LEU A 718 2.14 -6.12 9.38
N PHE A 719 2.59 -4.96 9.87
CA PHE A 719 4.00 -4.69 10.18
C PHE A 719 4.57 -5.70 11.19
N ILE A 720 3.84 -5.98 12.29
CA ILE A 720 4.28 -6.93 13.31
C ILE A 720 4.34 -8.35 12.75
N ARG A 721 3.34 -8.77 11.96
CA ARG A 721 3.33 -10.09 11.31
C ARG A 721 4.48 -10.24 10.33
N LYS A 722 4.65 -9.28 9.40
CA LYS A 722 5.71 -9.29 8.39
C LYS A 722 7.10 -9.22 9.00
N LEU A 723 7.30 -8.40 10.05
CA LEU A 723 8.58 -8.32 10.75
C LEU A 723 8.93 -9.63 11.47
N ARG A 724 7.94 -10.35 12.02
CA ARG A 724 8.14 -11.70 12.59
C ARG A 724 8.53 -12.69 11.51
N GLU A 725 7.75 -12.78 10.42
CA GLU A 725 8.06 -13.62 9.24
C GLU A 725 9.53 -13.44 8.81
N ILE A 726 9.94 -12.20 8.54
CA ILE A 726 11.31 -11.85 8.09
C ILE A 726 12.41 -12.24 9.09
N LEU A 727 12.15 -12.14 10.40
CA LEU A 727 13.16 -12.40 11.43
C LEU A 727 13.24 -13.87 11.85
N ASP A 728 12.15 -14.62 11.76
CA ASP A 728 12.14 -16.06 12.04
C ASP A 728 12.83 -16.85 10.91
N ASP A 729 12.67 -16.42 9.65
CA ASP A 729 13.41 -16.96 8.50
C ASP A 729 14.90 -16.52 8.44
N SER A 730 15.28 -15.48 9.20
CA SER A 730 16.65 -14.94 9.21
C SER A 730 17.58 -15.65 10.20
N GLU A 731 18.35 -16.63 9.71
CA GLU A 731 19.35 -17.38 10.52
C GLU A 731 20.32 -16.46 11.30
N GLU A 732 20.75 -15.34 10.71
CA GLU A 732 21.66 -14.39 11.35
C GLU A 732 21.05 -13.69 12.57
N CYS A 733 19.72 -13.54 12.60
CA CYS A 733 18.96 -12.79 13.61
C CYS A 733 18.21 -13.69 14.61
N ARG A 734 17.90 -14.93 14.23
CA ARG A 734 17.12 -15.90 15.03
C ARG A 734 17.67 -16.01 16.47
N GLY A 735 16.77 -15.90 17.45
CA GLY A 735 17.09 -15.97 18.89
C GLY A 735 17.71 -14.71 19.52
N LYS A 736 18.13 -13.70 18.73
CA LYS A 736 18.81 -12.48 19.23
C LYS A 736 17.87 -11.29 19.44
N TYR A 737 16.57 -11.50 19.25
CA TYR A 737 15.55 -10.46 19.30
C TYR A 737 14.32 -10.97 20.07
N GLU A 738 13.51 -10.04 20.57
CA GLU A 738 12.20 -10.34 21.15
C GLU A 738 11.20 -9.26 20.74
N LEU A 739 10.02 -9.65 20.23
CA LEU A 739 8.99 -8.71 19.77
C LEU A 739 7.94 -8.51 20.86
N VAL A 740 7.86 -7.31 21.41
CA VAL A 740 7.05 -6.98 22.58
C VAL A 740 5.85 -6.11 22.17
N PRO A 741 4.70 -6.70 21.77
CA PRO A 741 3.46 -5.96 21.49
C PRO A 741 2.91 -5.34 22.77
N ILE A 742 2.61 -4.03 22.72
CA ILE A 742 2.00 -3.28 23.84
C ILE A 742 0.62 -2.76 23.43
N SER A 743 -0.40 -3.05 24.23
CA SER A 743 -1.77 -2.57 24.00
C SER A 743 -1.96 -1.09 24.36
N GLY A 744 -2.29 -0.30 23.33
CA GLY A 744 -2.96 0.99 23.52
C GLY A 744 -2.17 2.03 24.31
N ASN A 745 -2.88 2.67 25.25
CA ASN A 745 -2.35 3.75 26.10
C ASN A 745 -1.87 3.23 27.48
N ASP A 746 -1.75 1.92 27.68
CA ASP A 746 -1.34 1.33 28.96
C ASP A 746 0.18 1.40 29.13
N THR A 747 0.70 2.63 29.16
CA THR A 747 2.15 2.90 29.14
C THR A 747 2.87 2.30 30.35
N ASN A 748 2.18 2.25 31.50
CA ASN A 748 2.68 1.70 32.76
C ASN A 748 2.68 0.16 32.82
N LYS A 749 2.56 -0.58 31.70
CA LYS A 749 2.63 -2.06 31.67
C LYS A 749 3.93 -2.61 31.06
N ILE A 750 4.86 -1.74 30.66
CA ILE A 750 6.09 -2.15 29.96
C ILE A 750 6.97 -3.01 30.88
N ALA A 751 7.14 -2.60 32.14
CA ALA A 751 7.93 -3.38 33.10
C ALA A 751 7.29 -4.74 33.43
N ASP A 752 5.97 -4.80 33.62
CA ASP A 752 5.25 -6.05 33.94
C ASP A 752 5.36 -7.08 32.81
N VAL A 753 5.21 -6.63 31.55
CA VAL A 753 5.34 -7.49 30.37
C VAL A 753 6.76 -8.02 30.22
N LEU A 754 7.78 -7.15 30.30
CA LEU A 754 9.17 -7.56 30.11
C LEU A 754 9.66 -8.52 31.20
N VAL A 755 9.32 -8.26 32.46
CA VAL A 755 9.69 -9.14 33.58
C VAL A 755 8.87 -10.43 33.56
N GLY A 756 7.59 -10.39 33.18
CA GLY A 756 6.78 -11.59 32.97
C GLY A 756 7.35 -12.51 31.88
N MET A 757 7.83 -11.95 30.78
CA MET A 757 8.51 -12.72 29.72
C MET A 757 9.83 -13.34 30.20
N HIS A 758 10.66 -12.57 30.91
CA HIS A 758 11.93 -13.06 31.47
C HIS A 758 11.71 -14.18 32.50
N SER A 759 10.72 -14.05 33.38
CA SER A 759 10.36 -15.08 34.35
C SER A 759 9.88 -16.37 33.69
N ALA A 760 9.11 -16.30 32.59
CA ALA A 760 8.67 -17.47 31.85
C ALA A 760 9.85 -18.25 31.25
N SER A 761 10.76 -17.57 30.56
CA SER A 761 11.92 -18.23 29.93
C SER A 761 12.88 -18.89 30.91
N ASN A 762 12.91 -18.47 32.18
CA ASN A 762 13.71 -19.13 33.21
C ASN A 762 13.04 -20.43 33.72
N ILE A 763 11.70 -20.48 33.75
CA ILE A 763 10.95 -21.69 34.15
C ILE A 763 11.11 -22.80 33.10
N ASP A 764 11.00 -22.46 31.82
CA ASP A 764 11.20 -23.41 30.71
C ASP A 764 12.61 -24.06 30.77
N LEU A 765 13.64 -23.27 31.14
CA LEU A 765 15.01 -23.75 31.31
C LEU A 765 15.19 -24.63 32.57
N GLU A 766 14.53 -24.30 33.69
CA GLU A 766 14.58 -25.15 34.89
C GLU A 766 13.94 -26.52 34.61
N ASP A 767 12.76 -26.57 33.98
CA ASP A 767 12.09 -27.85 33.63
C ASP A 767 12.91 -28.67 32.61
N GLU A 768 13.53 -28.07 31.58
CA GLU A 768 14.43 -28.80 30.67
C GLU A 768 15.65 -29.40 31.40
N THR A 769 16.24 -28.68 32.36
CA THR A 769 17.36 -29.22 33.16
C THR A 769 16.92 -30.32 34.13
N ASP A 770 15.70 -30.24 34.68
CA ASP A 770 15.19 -31.27 35.59
C ASP A 770 14.74 -32.53 34.84
N GLU A 771 14.28 -32.44 33.57
CA GLU A 771 14.13 -33.63 32.71
C GLU A 771 15.48 -34.25 32.31
N GLN A 772 16.50 -33.46 31.95
CA GLN A 772 17.84 -33.99 31.66
C GLN A 772 18.52 -34.62 32.88
N THR A 773 18.17 -34.19 34.10
CA THR A 773 18.69 -34.75 35.36
C THR A 773 17.90 -35.99 35.81
N ARG A 774 16.82 -36.37 35.10
CA ARG A 774 16.00 -37.56 35.35
C ARG A 774 16.21 -38.71 34.34
N GLN A 775 17.15 -38.57 33.39
CA GLN A 775 17.58 -39.63 32.45
C GLN A 775 18.92 -40.26 32.85
#